data_AF-A0A1Q4R1L9-F1
#
_entry.id   AF-A0A1Q4R1L9-F1
#
_cell.length_a   1.000
_cell.length_b   1.000
_cell.length_c   1.000
_cell.angle_alpha   90.00
_cell.angle_beta   90.00
_cell.angle_gamma   90.00
#
_symmetry.space_group_name_H-M   'P 1'
#
loop_
_entity.id
_entity.type
_entity.pdbx_description
1 polymer ?
#
loop_
_entity_poly.entity_id
_entity_poly.type
_entity_poly.pdbx_seq_one_letter_code
_entity_poly.pdbx_strand_id
1 'polypeptide(L)'
;MISKPSLKWSDHLLPRLILPALVASLGITGIVVGAKYLGWLQTIELSVFDRMVRFQGTADKTPHEPDDRFLIVEINDKDLQHFQQIPLTDDIVATALGNLQQHDPKVIGLDIYRNIPNPPGTERLTAELGKDNVIAIYNPQHGLPLQASGNMVNNQGFNLIVIDPDNVQRRNLLALRSERRELYSFGLLVTQTYLGEANHPISLHENGLKLGQHYFPAINKYSGGYHLPDSEVRGWQTLLQFSAQQQIAQSITISDLVYGNFDPELVRDKIVLIGSTAKTQKDTFVTPYSVSKTDGHLTPGVFLHAQAIQKMLDTVNGDDQFFAYWTEGQELVWIFFWASCGAASTWLFYRTRLFVGISVGSVLLLVGCGYLMFLGNVWIPIAAPAIALFASWSSVLAYRLFYEEKYDVLTGLLNRGSFLNRVTLTDFNPEHSNATGAIALLSVDIDRFKSINESYGHYHGDAILKQVVARIRTQLPQDCQLARMGANEFGIFVDNLATNTKVIELVDKIEQKLKEPFRIDEQKLYLTCSTGVALHSKEENIAAEDLWLQAHTAMNRAKKSRRGNYEIFAAGMQAQSLNRLTIESDLRQAIENEEFQLVYQPIFTLDSGLLKGFEALVRWHSPTRGLVSPNRFISIAEETDLILPIGQWVLAEGCRQFKQWQKDLDLNKNLTISINLSSRQFSQSNLKASVEETLQHAGLHASSLKLEVTESMVMDDIQDTIKTLNDLKTLDVKLSIDDFGTGYSSLSYLNDFPVDTLKIDRSFVSKITTADNSLAIPRAVIALGHNLGMDIVAEGIENISQFQILKTLGCEYGQGFFFSKPLSKEDATLFIQKWNNHPFDPDLFATTTKP
;
A
#
# COMPACT_ATOMS: atom_id res chain seq x y z
N MET A 1 -30.80 -11.56 13.17
CA MET A 1 -30.08 -10.34 13.59
C MET A 1 -28.60 -10.57 13.38
N ILE A 2 -28.06 -10.10 12.25
CA ILE A 2 -26.64 -10.25 11.88
C ILE A 2 -25.97 -8.93 12.24
N SER A 3 -25.18 -8.91 13.31
CA SER A 3 -24.42 -7.73 13.73
C SER A 3 -23.23 -7.53 12.78
N LYS A 4 -23.30 -6.46 11.99
CA LYS A 4 -22.18 -5.96 11.16
C LYS A 4 -20.94 -5.75 12.03
N PRO A 5 -19.74 -6.17 11.62
CA PRO A 5 -18.51 -5.72 12.26
C PRO A 5 -18.32 -4.24 11.89
N SER A 6 -18.39 -3.37 12.88
CA SER A 6 -18.07 -1.95 12.72
C SER A 6 -16.56 -1.82 12.45
N LEU A 7 -16.17 -1.51 11.22
CA LEU A 7 -14.86 -0.92 10.93
C LEU A 7 -14.79 0.46 11.61
N LYS A 8 -14.43 0.47 12.91
CA LYS A 8 -13.95 1.69 13.55
C LYS A 8 -12.52 1.92 13.08
N TRP A 9 -12.39 2.66 11.98
CA TRP A 9 -11.12 3.25 11.55
C TRP A 9 -10.63 4.13 12.70
N SER A 10 -9.50 3.77 13.31
CA SER A 10 -8.93 4.49 14.46
C SER A 10 -8.74 5.98 14.16
N ASP A 11 -9.22 6.84 15.06
CA ASP A 11 -9.30 8.31 14.96
C ASP A 11 -7.95 9.04 14.72
N HIS A 12 -6.81 8.34 14.76
CA HIS A 12 -5.49 8.92 14.49
C HIS A 12 -4.96 8.70 13.05
N LEU A 13 -5.62 7.87 12.24
CA LEU A 13 -5.20 7.60 10.86
C LEU A 13 -5.86 8.56 9.86
N LEU A 14 -7.13 8.91 10.03
CA LEU A 14 -7.87 9.78 9.11
C LEU A 14 -7.17 11.13 8.78
N PRO A 15 -6.62 11.88 9.76
CA PRO A 15 -6.02 13.20 9.50
C PRO A 15 -4.71 13.12 8.71
N ARG A 16 -3.90 12.07 8.93
CA ARG A 16 -2.65 11.86 8.18
C ARG A 16 -2.89 11.28 6.78
N LEU A 17 -4.02 10.62 6.58
CA LEU A 17 -4.37 9.97 5.31
C LEU A 17 -5.12 10.90 4.33
N ILE A 18 -5.92 11.85 4.82
CA ILE A 18 -6.71 12.75 3.96
C ILE A 18 -5.89 13.93 3.46
N LEU A 19 -4.93 14.40 4.25
CA LEU A 19 -4.18 15.62 3.94
C LEU A 19 -3.42 15.54 2.58
N PRO A 20 -2.71 14.45 2.23
CA PRO A 20 -2.02 14.37 0.95
C PRO A 20 -2.99 14.36 -0.25
N ALA A 21 -4.11 13.64 -0.13
CA ALA A 21 -5.13 13.57 -1.17
C ALA A 21 -5.81 14.94 -1.38
N LEU A 22 -6.09 15.66 -0.29
CA LEU A 22 -6.69 16.99 -0.33
C LEU A 22 -5.72 18.05 -0.88
N VAL A 23 -4.45 18.01 -0.47
CA VAL A 23 -3.40 18.89 -0.99
C VAL A 23 -3.18 18.64 -2.49
N ALA A 24 -3.13 17.38 -2.92
CA ALA A 24 -3.04 17.04 -4.34
C ALA A 24 -4.24 17.57 -5.12
N SER A 25 -5.46 17.38 -4.60
CA SER A 25 -6.70 17.86 -5.24
C SER A 25 -6.72 19.38 -5.40
N LEU A 26 -6.34 20.13 -4.37
CA LEU A 26 -6.25 21.59 -4.41
C LEU A 26 -5.17 22.06 -5.40
N GLY A 27 -3.97 21.48 -5.34
CA GLY A 27 -2.86 21.83 -6.22
C GLY A 27 -3.18 21.58 -7.69
N ILE A 28 -3.76 20.42 -7.99
CA ILE A 28 -4.15 20.05 -9.36
C ILE A 28 -5.29 20.91 -9.87
N THR A 29 -6.28 21.21 -9.03
CA THR A 29 -7.36 22.15 -9.38
C THR A 29 -6.78 23.50 -9.77
N GLY A 30 -5.85 24.05 -8.97
CA GLY A 30 -5.19 25.31 -9.28
C GLY A 30 -4.43 25.29 -10.61
N ILE A 31 -3.68 24.21 -10.89
CA ILE A 31 -2.95 24.04 -12.15
C ILE A 31 -3.90 23.97 -13.35
N VAL A 32 -4.96 23.16 -13.26
CA VAL A 32 -5.93 22.97 -14.35
C VAL A 32 -6.71 24.25 -14.61
N VAL A 33 -7.14 24.94 -13.57
CA VAL A 33 -7.82 26.24 -13.67
C VAL A 33 -6.88 27.28 -14.30
N GLY A 34 -5.60 27.31 -13.91
CA GLY A 34 -4.60 28.17 -14.55
C GLY A 34 -4.43 27.88 -16.05
N ALA A 35 -4.31 26.60 -16.43
CA ALA A 35 -4.23 26.18 -17.83
C ALA A 35 -5.49 26.55 -18.64
N LYS A 36 -6.68 26.43 -18.02
CA LYS A 36 -7.95 26.88 -18.59
C LYS A 36 -7.91 28.39 -18.85
N TYR A 37 -7.51 29.20 -17.87
CA TYR A 37 -7.44 30.66 -18.02
C TYR A 37 -6.38 31.13 -19.03
N LEU A 38 -5.39 30.29 -19.36
CA LEU A 38 -4.43 30.52 -20.44
C LEU A 38 -4.94 30.05 -21.82
N GLY A 39 -6.15 29.50 -21.89
CA GLY A 39 -6.75 29.00 -23.13
C GLY A 39 -6.19 27.65 -23.61
N TRP A 40 -5.29 27.01 -22.86
CA TRP A 40 -4.62 25.77 -23.30
C TRP A 40 -5.58 24.58 -23.50
N LEU A 41 -6.73 24.61 -22.82
CA LEU A 41 -7.73 23.55 -22.86
C LEU A 41 -8.86 23.81 -23.88
N GLN A 42 -8.92 25.01 -24.46
CA GLN A 42 -10.04 25.45 -25.29
C GLN A 42 -10.27 24.52 -26.49
N THR A 43 -9.23 24.22 -27.26
CA THR A 43 -9.34 23.37 -28.47
C THR A 43 -9.91 21.98 -28.16
N ILE A 44 -9.54 21.41 -27.01
CA ILE A 44 -10.03 20.09 -26.59
C ILE A 44 -11.51 20.19 -26.21
N GLU A 45 -11.88 21.20 -25.43
CA GLU A 45 -13.25 21.40 -24.98
C GLU A 45 -14.21 21.65 -26.18
N LEU A 46 -13.80 22.48 -27.14
CA LEU A 46 -14.57 22.70 -28.38
C LEU A 46 -14.69 21.43 -29.22
N SER A 47 -13.65 20.59 -29.27
CA SER A 47 -13.73 19.29 -29.94
C SER A 47 -14.73 18.35 -29.26
N VAL A 48 -14.85 18.42 -27.93
CA VAL A 48 -15.86 17.64 -27.18
C VAL A 48 -17.25 18.17 -27.47
N PHE A 49 -17.46 19.49 -27.44
CA PHE A 49 -18.71 20.13 -27.81
C PHE A 49 -19.18 19.68 -29.19
N ASP A 50 -18.31 19.75 -30.20
CA ASP A 50 -18.64 19.35 -31.57
C ASP A 50 -19.05 17.88 -31.69
N ARG A 51 -18.39 16.99 -30.93
CA ARG A 51 -18.76 15.57 -30.88
C ARG A 51 -20.14 15.39 -30.29
N MET A 52 -20.49 16.14 -29.24
CA MET A 52 -21.81 16.07 -28.62
C MET A 52 -22.90 16.56 -29.56
N VAL A 53 -22.68 17.70 -30.23
CA VAL A 53 -23.59 18.23 -31.27
C VAL A 53 -23.83 17.17 -32.35
N ARG A 54 -22.77 16.56 -32.90
CA ARG A 54 -22.90 15.49 -33.92
C ARG A 54 -23.64 14.26 -33.40
N PHE A 55 -23.39 13.87 -32.16
CA PHE A 55 -24.03 12.69 -31.58
C PHE A 55 -25.53 12.92 -31.36
N GLN A 56 -25.92 14.12 -30.94
CA GLN A 56 -27.34 14.51 -30.83
C GLN A 56 -28.01 14.55 -32.21
N GLY A 57 -27.43 15.23 -33.20
CA GLY A 57 -28.03 15.36 -34.53
C GLY A 57 -28.13 14.07 -35.36
N THR A 58 -27.49 12.98 -34.94
CA THR A 58 -27.66 11.63 -35.54
C THR A 58 -28.73 10.79 -34.84
N ALA A 59 -29.16 11.19 -33.64
CA ALA A 59 -30.26 10.55 -32.91
C ALA A 59 -31.64 11.00 -33.41
N ASP A 60 -31.73 12.21 -33.98
CA ASP A 60 -32.94 12.76 -34.58
C ASP A 60 -33.16 12.18 -35.99
N LYS A 61 -33.72 10.96 -36.03
CA LYS A 61 -33.90 10.15 -37.26
C LYS A 61 -35.26 10.33 -37.93
N THR A 62 -36.14 11.17 -37.38
CA THR A 62 -37.38 11.54 -38.03
C THR A 62 -37.10 12.66 -39.04
N PRO A 63 -37.54 12.55 -40.30
CA PRO A 63 -37.52 13.70 -41.21
C PRO A 63 -38.39 14.79 -40.58
N HIS A 64 -37.79 15.89 -40.14
CA HIS A 64 -38.56 17.08 -39.87
C HIS A 64 -38.94 17.65 -41.23
N GLU A 65 -40.24 17.88 -41.43
CA GLU A 65 -40.69 18.65 -42.59
C GLU A 65 -40.07 20.04 -42.53
N PRO A 66 -39.75 20.65 -43.68
CA PRO A 66 -39.21 22.01 -43.72
C PRO A 66 -40.11 22.96 -42.93
N ASP A 67 -39.51 23.88 -42.19
CA ASP A 67 -40.25 24.81 -41.34
C ASP A 67 -41.14 25.72 -42.20
N ASP A 68 -42.45 25.59 -42.02
CA ASP A 68 -43.45 26.29 -42.83
C ASP A 68 -43.45 27.81 -42.61
N ARG A 69 -42.74 28.30 -41.57
CA ARG A 69 -42.54 29.75 -41.34
C ARG A 69 -41.57 30.38 -42.35
N PHE A 70 -40.78 29.58 -43.07
CA PHE A 70 -39.67 30.06 -43.89
C PHE A 70 -39.81 29.71 -45.38
N LEU A 71 -39.34 30.63 -46.22
CA LEU A 71 -39.01 30.40 -47.62
C LEU A 71 -37.59 30.90 -47.88
N ILE A 72 -36.74 30.09 -48.50
CA ILE A 72 -35.39 30.51 -48.91
C ILE A 72 -35.37 30.74 -50.43
N VAL A 73 -35.01 31.94 -50.83
CA VAL A 73 -34.76 32.29 -52.23
C VAL A 73 -33.26 32.18 -52.48
N GLU A 74 -32.86 31.12 -53.16
CA GLU A 74 -31.48 30.81 -53.44
C GLU A 74 -30.95 31.57 -54.65
N ILE A 75 -29.74 32.09 -54.53
CA ILE A 75 -28.93 32.55 -55.66
C ILE A 75 -27.84 31.51 -55.90
N ASN A 76 -28.11 30.57 -56.80
CA ASN A 76 -27.19 29.47 -57.09
C ASN A 76 -26.29 29.77 -58.30
N ASP A 77 -25.32 28.90 -58.58
CA ASP A 77 -24.39 29.09 -59.70
C ASP A 77 -25.07 29.12 -61.09
N LYS A 78 -26.26 28.50 -61.26
CA LYS A 78 -27.03 28.57 -62.51
C LYS A 78 -27.68 29.94 -62.68
N ASP A 79 -28.18 30.54 -61.61
CA ASP A 79 -28.75 31.89 -61.64
C ASP A 79 -27.68 32.91 -62.05
N LEU A 80 -26.47 32.81 -61.47
CA LEU A 80 -25.35 33.68 -61.81
C LEU A 80 -24.89 33.53 -63.27
N GLN A 81 -24.94 32.30 -63.81
CA GLN A 81 -24.67 32.06 -65.24
C GLN A 81 -25.79 32.60 -66.13
N HIS A 82 -27.05 32.45 -65.71
CA HIS A 82 -28.22 32.88 -66.46
C HIS A 82 -28.28 34.40 -66.62
N PHE A 83 -28.05 35.14 -65.54
CA PHE A 83 -28.00 36.60 -65.58
C PHE A 83 -26.67 37.17 -66.11
N GLN A 84 -25.65 36.32 -66.31
CA GLN A 84 -24.31 36.67 -66.80
C GLN A 84 -23.62 37.82 -66.04
N GLN A 85 -24.00 38.05 -64.78
CA GLN A 85 -23.58 39.19 -63.99
C GLN A 85 -23.36 38.78 -62.53
N ILE A 86 -22.20 39.15 -61.97
CA ILE A 86 -21.84 38.97 -60.56
C ILE A 86 -21.22 40.28 -60.06
N PRO A 87 -21.79 40.97 -59.05
CA PRO A 87 -23.06 40.68 -58.38
C PRO A 87 -24.28 40.95 -59.30
N LEU A 88 -25.47 40.49 -58.88
CA LEU A 88 -26.73 40.81 -59.58
C LEU A 88 -26.95 42.33 -59.65
N THR A 89 -27.68 42.80 -60.66
CA THR A 89 -28.04 44.22 -60.81
C THR A 89 -29.12 44.65 -59.83
N ASP A 90 -29.17 45.94 -59.54
CA ASP A 90 -30.16 46.54 -58.65
C ASP A 90 -31.59 46.27 -59.14
N ASP A 91 -31.81 46.26 -60.45
CA ASP A 91 -33.11 46.00 -61.06
C ASP A 91 -33.60 44.57 -60.87
N ILE A 92 -32.71 43.57 -60.95
CA ILE A 92 -33.04 42.15 -60.70
C ILE A 92 -33.49 41.98 -59.25
N VAL A 93 -32.72 42.53 -58.30
CA VAL A 93 -33.05 42.44 -56.87
C VAL A 93 -34.33 43.21 -56.55
N ALA A 94 -34.52 44.41 -57.12
CA ALA A 94 -35.74 45.19 -56.95
C ALA A 94 -36.97 44.48 -57.52
N THR A 95 -36.82 43.79 -58.66
CA THR A 95 -37.89 43.00 -59.27
C THR A 95 -38.24 41.78 -58.42
N ALA A 96 -37.24 41.07 -57.91
CA ALA A 96 -37.44 39.96 -56.97
C ALA A 96 -38.20 40.42 -55.71
N LEU A 97 -37.77 41.50 -55.06
CA LEU A 97 -38.46 42.09 -53.91
C LEU A 97 -39.88 42.52 -54.27
N GLY A 98 -40.06 43.22 -55.39
CA GLY A 98 -41.37 43.67 -55.86
C GLY A 98 -42.35 42.51 -56.12
N ASN A 99 -41.87 41.38 -56.65
CA ASN A 99 -42.69 40.18 -56.86
C ASN A 99 -43.09 39.53 -55.52
N LEU A 100 -42.17 39.44 -54.55
CA LEU A 100 -42.51 38.94 -53.21
C LEU A 100 -43.56 39.81 -52.54
N GLN A 101 -43.42 41.14 -52.63
CA GLN A 101 -44.31 42.09 -51.98
C GLN A 101 -45.77 42.03 -52.49
N GLN A 102 -46.02 41.45 -53.67
CA GLN A 102 -47.38 41.24 -54.19
C GLN A 102 -48.13 40.10 -53.48
N HIS A 103 -47.45 39.33 -52.62
CA HIS A 103 -48.00 38.14 -51.96
C HIS A 103 -47.90 38.23 -50.43
N ASP A 104 -47.86 39.42 -49.87
CA ASP A 104 -47.96 39.71 -48.43
C ASP A 104 -46.98 38.90 -47.53
N PRO A 105 -45.66 38.96 -47.76
CA PRO A 105 -44.69 38.35 -46.87
C PRO A 105 -44.65 39.09 -45.55
N LYS A 106 -44.48 38.34 -44.45
CA LYS A 106 -44.41 38.92 -43.10
C LYS A 106 -43.12 39.74 -42.93
N VAL A 107 -42.00 39.20 -43.41
CA VAL A 107 -40.71 39.88 -43.46
C VAL A 107 -39.88 39.30 -44.60
N ILE A 108 -39.14 40.15 -45.30
CA ILE A 108 -38.16 39.77 -46.30
C ILE A 108 -36.77 40.10 -45.77
N GLY A 109 -35.94 39.09 -45.55
CA GLY A 109 -34.54 39.23 -45.18
C GLY A 109 -33.64 39.12 -46.41
N LEU A 110 -32.84 40.16 -46.69
CA LEU A 110 -31.88 40.19 -47.80
C LEU A 110 -30.45 39.98 -47.30
N ASP A 111 -29.97 38.75 -47.40
CA ASP A 111 -28.60 38.28 -47.11
C ASP A 111 -27.70 38.40 -48.34
N ILE A 112 -27.56 39.62 -48.86
CA ILE A 112 -26.68 39.95 -49.99
C ILE A 112 -25.91 41.23 -49.69
N TYR A 113 -24.59 41.18 -49.79
CA TYR A 113 -23.73 42.36 -49.60
C TYR A 113 -23.83 43.31 -50.80
N ARG A 114 -24.37 44.51 -50.58
CA ARG A 114 -24.56 45.53 -51.63
C ARG A 114 -24.07 46.92 -51.21
N ASN A 115 -22.77 47.01 -50.94
CA ASN A 115 -22.10 48.24 -50.52
C ASN A 115 -21.88 49.27 -51.65
N ILE A 116 -22.07 48.87 -52.92
CA ILE A 116 -21.93 49.74 -54.10
C ILE A 116 -23.16 49.51 -55.01
N PRO A 117 -23.84 50.58 -55.48
CA PRO A 117 -24.91 50.46 -56.47
C PRO A 117 -24.45 49.71 -57.72
N ASN A 118 -25.27 48.80 -58.23
CA ASN A 118 -24.98 48.02 -59.43
C ASN A 118 -26.09 48.26 -60.49
N PRO A 119 -26.05 49.39 -61.20
CA PRO A 119 -27.11 49.79 -62.12
C PRO A 119 -27.28 48.80 -63.29
N PRO A 120 -28.45 48.79 -63.95
CA PRO A 120 -29.62 49.66 -63.74
C PRO A 120 -30.46 49.29 -62.51
N GLY A 121 -31.35 50.18 -62.07
CA GLY A 121 -32.39 49.89 -61.06
C GLY A 121 -32.18 50.42 -59.64
N THR A 122 -31.15 51.23 -59.39
CA THR A 122 -30.78 51.70 -58.03
C THR A 122 -31.90 52.42 -57.29
N GLU A 123 -32.65 53.30 -57.95
CA GLU A 123 -33.77 54.02 -57.32
C GLU A 123 -34.92 53.07 -56.95
N ARG A 124 -35.27 52.13 -57.83
CA ARG A 124 -36.29 51.09 -57.58
C ARG A 124 -35.89 50.23 -56.38
N LEU A 125 -34.63 49.78 -56.33
CA LEU A 125 -34.14 49.00 -55.21
C LEU A 125 -34.17 49.80 -53.90
N THR A 126 -33.77 51.07 -53.94
CA THR A 126 -33.78 51.93 -52.74
C THR A 126 -35.20 52.15 -52.20
N ALA A 127 -36.20 52.21 -53.08
CA ALA A 127 -37.60 52.26 -52.69
C ALA A 127 -38.07 50.94 -52.06
N GLU A 128 -37.71 49.79 -52.64
CA GLU A 128 -38.04 48.47 -52.08
C GLU A 128 -37.36 48.20 -50.73
N LEU A 129 -36.08 48.59 -50.58
CA LEU A 129 -35.35 48.51 -49.31
C LEU A 129 -35.88 49.45 -48.22
N GLY A 130 -36.69 50.45 -48.59
CA GLY A 130 -37.30 51.38 -47.64
C GLY A 130 -38.60 50.89 -47.01
N LYS A 131 -39.09 49.70 -47.39
CA LYS A 131 -40.32 49.13 -46.83
C LYS A 131 -40.04 48.54 -45.44
N ASP A 132 -40.97 48.75 -44.50
CA ASP A 132 -40.83 48.34 -43.10
C ASP A 132 -40.66 46.82 -42.90
N ASN A 133 -41.16 46.00 -43.83
CA ASN A 133 -41.02 44.54 -43.80
C ASN A 133 -39.76 44.03 -44.51
N VAL A 134 -38.85 44.90 -44.97
CA VAL A 134 -37.61 44.50 -45.66
C VAL A 134 -36.41 44.80 -44.77
N ILE A 135 -35.72 43.74 -44.35
CA ILE A 135 -34.49 43.83 -43.57
C ILE A 135 -33.33 43.42 -44.47
N ALA A 136 -32.35 44.29 -44.65
CA ALA A 136 -31.15 44.01 -45.45
C ALA A 136 -29.89 44.25 -44.63
N ILE A 137 -28.81 43.52 -44.96
CA ILE A 137 -27.48 43.74 -44.35
C ILE A 137 -26.98 45.18 -44.59
N TYR A 138 -27.43 45.81 -45.67
CA TYR A 138 -27.15 47.20 -45.99
C TYR A 138 -28.43 47.92 -46.43
N ASN A 139 -28.80 48.99 -45.72
CA ASN A 139 -29.92 49.86 -46.06
C ASN A 139 -29.46 51.32 -46.27
N PRO A 140 -29.62 51.90 -47.49
CA PRO A 140 -29.25 53.28 -47.78
C PRO A 140 -30.01 54.34 -46.96
N GLN A 141 -31.27 54.08 -46.57
CA GLN A 141 -32.14 55.05 -45.89
C GLN A 141 -31.81 55.23 -44.41
N HIS A 142 -31.33 54.16 -43.76
CA HIS A 142 -30.86 54.21 -42.37
C HIS A 142 -29.38 54.62 -42.23
N GLY A 143 -28.69 54.81 -43.37
CA GLY A 143 -27.35 55.37 -43.47
C GLY A 143 -26.35 54.77 -42.47
N LEU A 144 -25.78 53.59 -42.76
CA LEU A 144 -24.36 53.24 -42.53
C LEU A 144 -24.10 51.74 -42.79
N PRO A 145 -22.97 51.38 -43.43
CA PRO A 145 -22.31 50.10 -43.16
C PRO A 145 -21.61 50.21 -41.80
N LEU A 146 -21.99 49.40 -40.81
CA LEU A 146 -21.45 49.51 -39.44
C LEU A 146 -20.40 48.42 -39.21
N GLN A 147 -19.13 48.84 -39.08
CA GLN A 147 -17.99 48.00 -38.74
C GLN A 147 -18.01 47.56 -37.26
N ALA A 148 -17.56 46.33 -36.99
CA ALA A 148 -17.09 45.91 -35.68
C ALA A 148 -15.81 45.07 -35.88
N SER A 149 -14.69 45.49 -35.28
CA SER A 149 -13.38 44.93 -35.57
C SER A 149 -13.03 43.67 -34.77
N GLY A 150 -12.36 42.76 -35.47
CA GLY A 150 -11.58 41.64 -34.97
C GLY A 150 -10.94 40.96 -36.19
N ASN A 151 -9.73 41.38 -36.57
CA ASN A 151 -9.04 41.13 -37.86
C ASN A 151 -9.71 41.75 -39.10
N MET A 152 -9.47 43.05 -39.29
CA MET A 152 -9.88 43.82 -40.47
C MET A 152 -8.93 43.61 -41.65
N VAL A 153 -9.34 42.81 -42.62
CA VAL A 153 -8.94 42.97 -44.04
C VAL A 153 -10.21 43.06 -44.88
N ASN A 154 -10.44 44.23 -45.48
CA ASN A 154 -11.39 44.58 -46.54
C ASN A 154 -12.92 44.62 -46.23
N ASN A 155 -13.38 45.80 -45.79
CA ASN A 155 -14.47 46.59 -46.40
C ASN A 155 -15.87 45.95 -46.71
N GLN A 156 -16.54 45.25 -45.77
CA GLN A 156 -17.98 44.88 -45.91
C GLN A 156 -18.79 44.94 -44.57
N GLY A 157 -20.12 45.08 -44.65
CA GLY A 157 -21.08 45.46 -43.59
C GLY A 157 -21.53 44.37 -42.59
N PHE A 158 -22.44 44.70 -41.65
CA PHE A 158 -22.73 44.00 -40.39
C PHE A 158 -23.62 42.74 -40.58
N ASN A 159 -23.00 41.61 -40.92
CA ASN A 159 -23.61 40.28 -41.02
C ASN A 159 -22.85 39.25 -40.16
N LEU A 160 -22.96 39.36 -38.84
CA LEU A 160 -21.99 38.73 -37.93
C LEU A 160 -22.25 37.24 -37.70
N ILE A 161 -21.83 36.45 -38.68
CA ILE A 161 -21.47 35.05 -38.51
C ILE A 161 -20.12 35.02 -37.79
N VAL A 162 -20.11 34.65 -36.50
CA VAL A 162 -18.89 34.59 -35.67
C VAL A 162 -18.20 33.24 -35.79
N ILE A 163 -17.09 33.22 -36.52
CA ILE A 163 -16.29 32.01 -36.73
C ILE A 163 -15.26 31.88 -35.61
N ASP A 164 -15.09 30.68 -35.07
CA ASP A 164 -14.03 30.39 -34.10
C ASP A 164 -12.63 30.36 -34.77
N PRO A 165 -11.54 30.49 -34.00
CA PRO A 165 -10.17 30.49 -34.54
C PRO A 165 -9.80 29.26 -35.38
N ASP A 166 -10.53 28.14 -35.22
CA ASP A 166 -10.37 26.91 -36.00
C ASP A 166 -11.25 26.87 -37.26
N ASN A 167 -11.82 28.01 -37.66
CA ASN A 167 -12.70 28.20 -38.81
C ASN A 167 -14.06 27.48 -38.72
N VAL A 168 -14.48 27.06 -37.52
CA VAL A 168 -15.77 26.41 -37.30
C VAL A 168 -16.77 27.38 -36.66
N GLN A 169 -17.96 27.43 -37.23
CA GLN A 169 -19.07 28.23 -36.75
C GLN A 169 -19.75 27.52 -35.58
N ARG A 170 -19.60 28.03 -34.36
CA ARG A 170 -20.32 27.54 -33.16
C ARG A 170 -21.20 28.59 -32.52
N ARG A 171 -20.84 29.87 -32.73
CA ARG A 171 -21.41 31.02 -32.06
C ARG A 171 -22.34 31.79 -33.00
N ASN A 172 -23.25 32.57 -32.43
CA ASN A 172 -24.07 33.55 -33.13
C ASN A 172 -24.01 34.86 -32.37
N LEU A 173 -23.76 35.96 -33.07
CA LEU A 173 -23.78 37.29 -32.47
C LEU A 173 -25.19 37.86 -32.58
N LEU A 174 -25.80 38.21 -31.45
CA LEU A 174 -27.14 38.78 -31.39
C LEU A 174 -27.10 40.30 -31.45
N ALA A 175 -26.19 40.91 -30.68
CA ALA A 175 -26.04 42.36 -30.62
C ALA A 175 -24.63 42.79 -30.24
N LEU A 176 -24.25 44.02 -30.57
CA LEU A 176 -22.99 44.64 -30.20
C LEU A 176 -23.26 46.02 -29.61
N ARG A 177 -22.58 46.36 -28.51
CA ARG A 177 -22.61 47.71 -27.95
C ARG A 177 -21.33 48.45 -28.27
N SER A 178 -21.45 49.50 -29.07
CA SER A 178 -20.37 50.45 -29.34
C SER A 178 -20.57 51.71 -28.48
N GLU A 179 -19.52 52.50 -28.28
CA GLU A 179 -19.54 53.72 -27.46
C GLU A 179 -20.61 54.75 -27.89
N ARG A 180 -21.08 54.67 -29.14
CA ARG A 180 -22.03 55.63 -29.72
C ARG A 180 -23.42 55.07 -30.01
N ARG A 181 -23.58 53.75 -30.22
CA ARG A 181 -24.84 53.09 -30.64
C ARG A 181 -24.84 51.59 -30.29
N GLU A 182 -26.04 51.03 -30.17
CA GLU A 182 -26.30 49.59 -30.12
C GLU A 182 -26.59 49.08 -31.52
N LEU A 183 -26.02 47.92 -31.88
CA LEU A 183 -26.15 47.29 -33.18
C LEU A 183 -26.75 45.90 -32.99
N TYR A 184 -27.69 45.53 -33.85
CA TYR A 184 -28.39 44.25 -33.81
C TYR A 184 -28.03 43.43 -35.05
N SER A 185 -27.93 42.11 -34.89
CA SER A 185 -27.62 41.23 -36.02
C SER A 185 -28.81 41.13 -36.98
N PHE A 186 -28.50 40.82 -38.24
CA PHE A 186 -29.51 40.61 -39.28
C PHE A 186 -30.60 39.64 -38.84
N GLY A 187 -30.22 38.48 -38.31
CA GLY A 187 -31.18 37.48 -37.83
C GLY A 187 -32.06 38.00 -36.69
N LEU A 188 -31.50 38.76 -35.75
CA LEU A 188 -32.27 39.32 -34.63
C LEU A 188 -33.32 40.33 -35.11
N LEU A 189 -32.95 41.20 -36.06
CA LEU A 189 -33.88 42.16 -36.67
C LEU A 189 -35.00 41.47 -37.45
N VAL A 190 -34.66 40.49 -38.30
CA VAL A 190 -35.67 39.69 -39.03
C VAL A 190 -36.64 39.01 -38.05
N THR A 191 -36.11 38.44 -36.97
CA THR A 191 -36.92 37.81 -35.91
C THR A 191 -37.86 38.81 -35.24
N GLN A 192 -37.35 40.00 -34.89
CA GLN A 192 -38.14 41.05 -34.25
C GLN A 192 -39.25 41.57 -35.17
N THR A 193 -38.94 41.85 -36.44
CA THR A 193 -39.90 42.34 -37.43
C THR A 193 -41.01 41.30 -37.66
N TYR A 194 -40.67 40.01 -37.73
CA TYR A 194 -41.66 38.93 -37.85
C TYR A 194 -42.62 38.87 -36.64
N LEU A 195 -42.08 38.96 -35.42
CA LEU A 195 -42.84 38.91 -34.17
C LEU A 195 -43.60 40.23 -33.85
N GLY A 196 -43.23 41.32 -34.52
CA GLY A 196 -43.78 42.66 -34.30
C GLY A 196 -43.06 43.43 -33.18
N GLU A 197 -42.42 44.53 -33.55
CA GLU A 197 -41.57 45.35 -32.66
C GLU A 197 -42.27 45.84 -31.40
N ALA A 198 -43.55 46.22 -31.49
CA ALA A 198 -44.32 46.75 -30.37
C ALA A 198 -44.53 45.73 -29.23
N ASN A 199 -44.64 44.45 -29.57
CA ASN A 199 -44.85 43.38 -28.59
C ASN A 199 -43.52 42.75 -28.13
N HIS A 200 -42.48 42.87 -28.95
CA HIS A 200 -41.18 42.23 -28.73
C HIS A 200 -40.03 43.25 -28.84
N PRO A 201 -39.92 44.21 -27.91
CA PRO A 201 -38.79 45.12 -27.88
C PRO A 201 -37.50 44.37 -27.56
N ILE A 202 -36.40 44.75 -28.22
CA ILE A 202 -35.06 44.27 -27.87
C ILE A 202 -34.53 45.09 -26.69
N SER A 203 -34.02 44.42 -25.66
CA SER A 203 -33.32 45.07 -24.54
C SER A 203 -32.03 44.33 -24.18
N LEU A 204 -30.94 45.08 -24.01
CA LEU A 204 -29.62 44.55 -23.70
C LEU A 204 -29.38 44.57 -22.17
N HIS A 205 -28.86 43.47 -21.63
CA HIS A 205 -28.47 43.30 -20.23
C HIS A 205 -27.00 42.89 -20.13
N GLU A 206 -26.37 42.98 -18.95
CA GLU A 206 -24.96 42.61 -18.79
C GLU A 206 -24.65 41.15 -19.19
N ASN A 207 -25.57 40.22 -18.91
CA ASN A 207 -25.34 38.79 -19.08
C ASN A 207 -26.08 38.17 -20.29
N GLY A 208 -26.77 38.99 -21.10
CA GLY A 208 -27.66 38.48 -22.15
C GLY A 208 -28.51 39.55 -22.82
N LEU A 209 -29.36 39.10 -23.73
CA LEU A 209 -30.32 39.92 -24.48
C LEU A 209 -31.74 39.48 -24.15
N LYS A 210 -32.71 40.40 -24.15
CA LYS A 210 -34.14 40.05 -24.12
C LYS A 210 -34.85 40.48 -25.39
N LEU A 211 -35.73 39.62 -25.88
CA LEU A 211 -36.69 39.92 -26.95
C LEU A 211 -38.10 39.74 -26.37
N GLY A 212 -38.79 40.85 -26.11
CA GLY A 212 -40.01 40.83 -25.30
C GLY A 212 -39.71 40.36 -23.86
N GLN A 213 -40.31 39.24 -23.44
CA GLN A 213 -40.07 38.64 -22.12
C GLN A 213 -39.02 37.52 -22.13
N HIS A 214 -38.55 37.10 -23.30
CA HIS A 214 -37.66 35.93 -23.46
C HIS A 214 -36.19 36.35 -23.37
N TYR A 215 -35.40 35.55 -22.64
CA TYR A 215 -34.00 35.85 -22.35
C TYR A 215 -33.04 34.93 -23.13
N PHE A 216 -32.03 35.54 -23.74
CA PHE A 216 -30.97 34.88 -24.49
C PHE A 216 -29.65 35.05 -23.73
N PRO A 217 -29.08 33.97 -23.16
CA PRO A 217 -27.83 34.06 -22.40
C PRO A 217 -26.64 34.39 -23.31
N ALA A 218 -25.72 35.22 -22.82
CA ALA A 218 -24.47 35.51 -23.50
C ALA A 218 -23.36 34.53 -23.11
N ILE A 219 -22.48 34.23 -24.06
CA ILE A 219 -21.19 33.58 -23.86
C ILE A 219 -20.23 34.62 -23.27
N ASN A 220 -19.76 34.37 -22.06
CA ASN A 220 -18.72 35.17 -21.44
C ASN A 220 -17.33 34.67 -21.86
N LYS A 221 -16.31 35.44 -21.48
CA LYS A 221 -14.89 35.15 -21.79
C LYS A 221 -14.46 33.71 -21.50
N TYR A 222 -15.01 33.10 -20.44
CA TYR A 222 -14.63 31.78 -19.92
C TYR A 222 -15.78 30.76 -19.90
N SER A 223 -16.91 31.06 -20.56
CA SER A 223 -18.08 30.18 -20.59
C SER A 223 -17.80 28.93 -21.40
N GLY A 224 -18.11 27.74 -20.86
CA GLY A 224 -18.15 26.53 -21.67
C GLY A 224 -16.81 26.14 -22.31
N GLY A 225 -15.69 26.49 -21.65
CA GLY A 225 -14.35 26.23 -22.16
C GLY A 225 -13.81 27.22 -23.19
N TYR A 226 -14.58 28.24 -23.54
CA TYR A 226 -14.08 29.32 -24.39
C TYR A 226 -13.03 30.15 -23.65
N HIS A 227 -12.09 30.71 -24.41
CA HIS A 227 -11.19 31.77 -23.96
C HIS A 227 -11.21 32.88 -25.01
N LEU A 228 -12.18 33.79 -24.88
CA LEU A 228 -12.37 34.86 -25.86
C LEU A 228 -11.36 36.01 -25.62
N PRO A 229 -10.68 36.54 -26.65
CA PRO A 229 -9.92 37.77 -26.51
C PRO A 229 -10.87 38.94 -26.24
N ASP A 230 -10.42 39.96 -25.49
CA ASP A 230 -11.28 41.07 -25.06
C ASP A 230 -11.88 41.87 -26.26
N SER A 231 -11.25 41.78 -27.43
CA SER A 231 -11.80 42.30 -28.69
C SER A 231 -13.04 41.54 -29.18
N GLU A 232 -13.10 40.22 -28.97
CA GLU A 232 -14.24 39.37 -29.36
C GLU A 232 -15.36 39.35 -28.31
N VAL A 233 -15.10 39.80 -27.07
CA VAL A 233 -16.11 39.87 -25.99
C VAL A 233 -17.08 41.06 -26.16
N ARG A 234 -16.86 41.94 -27.14
CA ARG A 234 -17.59 43.21 -27.30
C ARG A 234 -19.09 43.09 -27.63
N GLY A 235 -19.62 41.88 -27.81
CA GLY A 235 -21.02 41.66 -28.16
C GLY A 235 -21.64 40.44 -27.49
N TRP A 236 -22.97 40.39 -27.51
CA TRP A 236 -23.77 39.32 -26.95
C TRP A 236 -23.83 38.15 -27.91
N GLN A 237 -22.98 37.15 -27.67
CA GLN A 237 -22.91 35.94 -28.48
C GLN A 237 -23.59 34.78 -27.76
N THR A 238 -24.14 33.83 -28.51
CA THR A 238 -24.72 32.59 -27.96
C THR A 238 -24.29 31.39 -28.80
N LEU A 239 -24.31 30.17 -28.24
CA LEU A 239 -23.99 28.97 -29.02
C LEU A 239 -25.21 28.55 -29.84
N LEU A 240 -24.96 28.21 -31.10
CA LEU A 240 -25.97 27.63 -31.96
C LEU A 240 -25.92 26.12 -31.89
N GLN A 241 -27.10 25.53 -31.72
CA GLN A 241 -27.32 24.13 -31.95
C GLN A 241 -27.61 23.96 -33.44
N PHE A 242 -26.57 23.70 -34.23
CA PHE A 242 -26.75 23.47 -35.67
C PHE A 242 -27.60 22.22 -35.90
N SER A 243 -28.42 22.25 -36.94
CA SER A 243 -29.10 21.05 -37.45
C SER A 243 -28.18 20.30 -38.41
N ALA A 244 -28.26 18.97 -38.39
CA ALA A 244 -27.56 18.11 -39.34
C ALA A 244 -28.20 18.14 -40.75
N GLN A 245 -29.46 18.60 -40.87
CA GLN A 245 -30.25 18.55 -42.09
C GLN A 245 -30.15 19.88 -42.85
N GLN A 246 -29.89 19.80 -44.16
CA GLN A 246 -29.71 20.97 -45.03
C GLN A 246 -31.03 21.61 -45.52
N GLN A 247 -32.18 20.98 -45.27
CA GLN A 247 -33.51 21.46 -45.72
C GLN A 247 -34.30 22.08 -44.55
N ILE A 248 -33.82 23.23 -44.04
CA ILE A 248 -34.48 23.98 -42.95
C ILE A 248 -35.82 24.55 -43.41
N ALA A 249 -35.92 24.91 -44.69
CA ALA A 249 -37.09 25.54 -45.30
C ALA A 249 -37.24 25.05 -46.75
N GLN A 250 -38.41 25.25 -47.34
CA GLN A 250 -38.55 25.12 -48.78
C GLN A 250 -37.73 26.20 -49.48
N SER A 251 -37.18 25.87 -50.65
CA SER A 251 -36.39 26.83 -51.43
C SER A 251 -36.83 26.94 -52.88
N ILE A 252 -36.71 28.16 -53.41
CA ILE A 252 -36.92 28.52 -54.82
C ILE A 252 -35.70 29.28 -55.32
N THR A 253 -35.49 29.35 -56.64
CA THR A 253 -34.38 30.13 -57.19
C THR A 253 -34.77 31.60 -57.38
N ILE A 254 -33.79 32.50 -57.34
CA ILE A 254 -34.05 33.92 -57.65
C ILE A 254 -34.53 34.10 -59.09
N SER A 255 -34.14 33.21 -60.02
CA SER A 255 -34.66 33.21 -61.39
C SER A 255 -36.16 32.90 -61.41
N ASP A 256 -36.59 31.86 -60.69
CA ASP A 256 -38.02 31.51 -60.59
C ASP A 256 -38.83 32.67 -60.01
N LEU A 257 -38.28 33.34 -59.00
CA LEU A 257 -38.91 34.50 -58.38
C LEU A 257 -39.05 35.68 -59.36
N VAL A 258 -38.00 36.01 -60.12
CA VAL A 258 -38.01 37.13 -61.09
C VAL A 258 -38.97 36.87 -62.25
N TYR A 259 -39.05 35.61 -62.72
CA TYR A 259 -39.95 35.23 -63.81
C TYR A 259 -41.38 34.89 -63.36
N GLY A 260 -41.66 34.87 -62.05
CA GLY A 260 -42.98 34.54 -61.51
C GLY A 260 -43.32 33.05 -61.56
N ASN A 261 -42.33 32.17 -61.63
CA ASN A 261 -42.47 30.72 -61.70
C ASN A 261 -42.44 30.06 -60.31
N PHE A 262 -43.24 30.54 -59.36
CA PHE A 262 -43.33 29.98 -58.01
C PHE A 262 -44.77 30.00 -57.50
N ASP A 263 -45.07 29.20 -56.48
CA ASP A 263 -46.39 29.19 -55.83
C ASP A 263 -46.50 30.38 -54.85
N PRO A 264 -47.46 31.31 -55.04
CA PRO A 264 -47.65 32.47 -54.14
C PRO A 264 -47.90 32.12 -52.68
N GLU A 265 -48.47 30.94 -52.38
CA GLU A 265 -48.72 30.51 -50.99
C GLU A 265 -47.41 30.21 -50.23
N LEU A 266 -46.28 30.10 -50.93
CA LEU A 266 -44.96 29.99 -50.30
C LEU A 266 -44.43 31.31 -49.73
N VAL A 267 -45.08 32.44 -50.03
CA VAL A 267 -44.63 33.77 -49.61
C VAL A 267 -45.52 34.34 -48.50
N ARG A 268 -46.83 34.11 -48.58
CA ARG A 268 -47.82 34.73 -47.69
C ARG A 268 -47.56 34.43 -46.22
N ASP A 269 -47.51 35.47 -45.40
CA ASP A 269 -47.32 35.39 -43.94
C ASP A 269 -46.01 34.71 -43.47
N LYS A 270 -45.05 34.49 -44.37
CA LYS A 270 -43.76 33.81 -44.08
C LYS A 270 -42.59 34.77 -44.00
N ILE A 271 -41.49 34.25 -43.43
CA ILE A 271 -40.15 34.84 -43.46
C ILE A 271 -39.50 34.41 -44.78
N VAL A 272 -39.24 35.36 -45.67
CA VAL A 272 -38.55 35.08 -46.94
C VAL A 272 -37.11 35.54 -46.84
N LEU A 273 -36.16 34.60 -46.88
CA LEU A 273 -34.72 34.90 -46.85
C LEU A 273 -34.12 34.77 -48.24
N ILE A 274 -33.50 35.82 -48.75
CA ILE A 274 -32.83 35.82 -50.05
C ILE A 274 -31.33 35.84 -49.82
N GLY A 275 -30.60 34.85 -50.33
CA GLY A 275 -29.15 34.79 -50.14
C GLY A 275 -28.44 33.84 -51.09
N SER A 276 -27.12 33.89 -51.06
CA SER A 276 -26.29 33.12 -51.99
C SER A 276 -26.09 31.68 -51.54
N THR A 277 -26.32 30.74 -52.45
CA THR A 277 -25.93 29.33 -52.29
C THR A 277 -24.88 28.91 -53.32
N ALA A 278 -24.47 29.83 -54.18
CA ALA A 278 -23.46 29.66 -55.21
C ALA A 278 -22.07 29.38 -54.61
N LYS A 279 -21.43 28.30 -55.05
CA LYS A 279 -20.06 27.96 -54.60
C LYS A 279 -19.05 29.02 -55.01
N THR A 280 -19.33 29.75 -56.07
CA THR A 280 -18.47 30.81 -56.62
C THR A 280 -18.41 32.09 -55.76
N GLN A 281 -19.41 32.35 -54.90
CA GLN A 281 -19.47 33.56 -54.08
C GLN A 281 -18.79 33.44 -52.69
N LYS A 282 -18.27 32.25 -52.33
CA LYS A 282 -17.56 31.98 -51.06
C LYS A 282 -18.32 32.37 -49.78
N ASP A 283 -19.65 32.35 -49.81
CA ASP A 283 -20.50 32.61 -48.64
C ASP A 283 -20.91 31.29 -47.94
N THR A 284 -19.92 30.50 -47.55
CA THR A 284 -20.16 29.15 -47.01
C THR A 284 -19.21 28.85 -45.85
N PHE A 285 -19.72 28.27 -44.76
CA PHE A 285 -18.99 28.11 -43.49
C PHE A 285 -18.93 26.66 -43.03
N VAL A 286 -17.91 26.35 -42.21
CA VAL A 286 -17.81 25.05 -41.54
C VAL A 286 -18.65 25.09 -40.27
N THR A 287 -19.44 24.05 -39.99
CA THR A 287 -20.23 23.89 -38.76
C THR A 287 -19.79 22.59 -38.07
N PRO A 288 -20.15 22.33 -36.80
CA PRO A 288 -19.77 21.10 -36.10
C PRO A 288 -20.07 19.78 -36.83
N TYR A 289 -21.04 19.77 -37.77
CA TYR A 289 -21.37 18.61 -38.60
C TYR A 289 -20.48 18.42 -39.83
N SER A 290 -19.88 19.49 -40.35
CA SER A 290 -19.08 19.44 -41.57
C SER A 290 -17.58 19.29 -41.35
N VAL A 291 -17.10 19.49 -40.11
CA VAL A 291 -15.67 19.40 -39.71
C VAL A 291 -14.99 18.08 -40.11
N SER A 292 -15.72 16.95 -40.14
CA SER A 292 -15.12 15.62 -40.40
C SER A 292 -15.30 15.10 -41.83
N LYS A 293 -15.93 15.85 -42.74
CA LYS A 293 -16.22 15.40 -44.11
C LYS A 293 -15.38 16.20 -45.10
N THR A 294 -14.44 15.53 -45.76
CA THR A 294 -13.62 16.09 -46.85
C THR A 294 -14.51 16.61 -48.00
N ASP A 295 -14.40 17.91 -48.27
CA ASP A 295 -14.80 18.66 -49.47
C ASP A 295 -16.28 18.79 -49.90
N GLY A 296 -17.27 18.48 -49.05
CA GLY A 296 -18.68 18.43 -49.51
C GLY A 296 -19.74 19.26 -48.79
N HIS A 297 -19.52 19.75 -47.57
CA HIS A 297 -20.64 20.16 -46.69
C HIS A 297 -20.44 21.51 -45.99
N LEU A 298 -19.91 22.51 -46.69
CA LEU A 298 -20.00 23.89 -46.18
C LEU A 298 -21.48 24.32 -46.17
N THR A 299 -21.89 25.07 -45.16
CA THR A 299 -23.26 25.58 -45.02
C THR A 299 -23.32 27.01 -45.54
N PRO A 300 -24.15 27.33 -46.55
CA PRO A 300 -24.28 28.70 -47.03
C PRO A 300 -24.79 29.66 -45.93
N GLY A 301 -24.37 30.93 -45.99
CA GLY A 301 -24.69 31.96 -45.00
C GLY A 301 -26.19 32.08 -44.72
N VAL A 302 -27.00 32.11 -45.78
CA VAL A 302 -28.47 32.21 -45.69
C VAL A 302 -29.11 31.09 -44.85
N PHE A 303 -28.57 29.87 -44.91
CA PHE A 303 -29.05 28.75 -44.10
C PHE A 303 -28.59 28.83 -42.64
N LEU A 304 -27.46 29.47 -42.35
CA LEU A 304 -27.04 29.75 -40.98
C LEU A 304 -27.94 30.80 -40.34
N HIS A 305 -28.32 31.84 -41.10
CA HIS A 305 -29.29 32.83 -40.63
C HIS A 305 -30.66 32.20 -40.42
N ALA A 306 -31.12 31.35 -41.33
CA ALA A 306 -32.36 30.61 -41.17
C ALA A 306 -32.37 29.79 -39.85
N GLN A 307 -31.30 29.03 -39.57
CA GLN A 307 -31.16 28.28 -38.32
C GLN A 307 -31.11 29.18 -37.08
N ALA A 308 -30.41 30.31 -37.15
CA ALA A 308 -30.34 31.25 -36.04
C ALA A 308 -31.71 31.89 -35.75
N ILE A 309 -32.45 32.29 -36.78
CA ILE A 309 -33.80 32.86 -36.68
C ILE A 309 -34.77 31.81 -36.14
N GLN A 310 -34.76 30.60 -36.71
CA GLN A 310 -35.57 29.47 -36.24
C GLN A 310 -35.37 29.24 -34.74
N LYS A 311 -34.11 29.09 -34.30
CA LYS A 311 -33.78 28.90 -32.88
C LYS A 311 -34.27 30.05 -31.99
N MET A 312 -34.20 31.30 -32.47
CA MET A 312 -34.73 32.45 -31.72
C MET A 312 -36.27 32.41 -31.62
N LEU A 313 -36.97 32.09 -32.71
CA LEU A 313 -38.43 31.96 -32.71
C LEU A 313 -38.90 30.83 -31.82
N ASP A 314 -38.25 29.67 -31.87
CA ASP A 314 -38.58 28.51 -31.03
C ASP A 314 -38.36 28.83 -29.55
N THR A 315 -37.33 29.64 -29.25
CA THR A 315 -37.11 30.14 -27.88
C THR A 315 -38.20 31.11 -27.42
N VAL A 316 -38.74 31.94 -28.32
CA VAL A 316 -39.87 32.85 -28.01
C VAL A 316 -41.17 32.06 -27.84
N ASN A 317 -41.40 31.02 -28.64
CA ASN A 317 -42.59 30.18 -28.52
C ASN A 317 -42.54 29.24 -27.30
N GLY A 318 -41.36 29.07 -26.69
CA GLY A 318 -41.14 28.18 -25.55
C GLY A 318 -40.87 26.72 -25.93
N ASP A 319 -40.66 26.47 -27.22
CA ASP A 319 -40.41 25.15 -27.80
C ASP A 319 -38.95 24.70 -27.59
N ASP A 320 -38.01 25.65 -27.48
CA ASP A 320 -36.58 25.36 -27.34
C ASP A 320 -35.84 26.42 -26.50
N GLN A 321 -34.59 26.16 -26.11
CA GLN A 321 -33.73 27.11 -25.39
C GLN A 321 -32.32 27.14 -25.97
N PHE A 322 -31.67 28.30 -25.87
CA PHE A 322 -30.23 28.42 -26.13
C PHE A 322 -29.42 27.74 -25.02
N PHE A 323 -28.16 27.41 -25.33
CA PHE A 323 -27.27 26.81 -24.35
C PHE A 323 -27.07 27.73 -23.13
N ALA A 324 -27.33 27.18 -21.94
CA ALA A 324 -26.93 27.76 -20.68
C ALA A 324 -25.52 27.29 -20.29
N TYR A 325 -24.82 28.12 -19.51
CA TYR A 325 -23.45 27.84 -19.04
C TYR A 325 -23.39 27.93 -17.53
N TRP A 326 -22.49 27.14 -16.95
CA TRP A 326 -22.11 27.32 -15.56
C TRP A 326 -21.26 28.57 -15.38
N THR A 327 -21.41 29.18 -14.20
CA THR A 327 -20.56 30.26 -13.74
C THR A 327 -19.14 29.73 -13.46
N GLU A 328 -18.15 30.61 -13.48
CA GLU A 328 -16.76 30.23 -13.17
C GLU A 328 -16.63 29.54 -11.80
N GLY A 329 -17.40 29.98 -10.80
CA GLY A 329 -17.42 29.35 -9.48
C GLY A 329 -17.97 27.92 -9.51
N GLN A 330 -19.02 27.67 -10.28
CA GLN A 330 -19.59 26.32 -10.46
C GLN A 330 -18.60 25.40 -11.19
N GLU A 331 -17.93 25.90 -12.24
CA GLU A 331 -16.91 25.13 -12.94
C GLU A 331 -15.69 24.83 -12.06
N LEU A 332 -15.28 25.76 -11.18
CA LEU A 332 -14.21 25.52 -10.22
C LEU A 332 -14.58 24.38 -9.25
N VAL A 333 -15.81 24.41 -8.71
CA VAL A 333 -16.31 23.34 -7.83
C VAL A 333 -16.36 22.01 -8.58
N TRP A 334 -16.73 22.03 -9.86
CA TRP A 334 -16.76 20.84 -10.71
C TRP A 334 -15.38 20.23 -10.94
N ILE A 335 -14.38 21.04 -11.29
CA ILE A 335 -12.99 20.59 -11.45
C ILE A 335 -12.47 20.03 -10.13
N PHE A 336 -12.70 20.73 -9.02
CA PHE A 336 -12.28 20.28 -7.70
C PHE A 336 -12.94 18.96 -7.27
N PHE A 337 -14.23 18.79 -7.56
CA PHE A 337 -14.96 17.56 -7.26
C PHE A 337 -14.32 16.36 -7.96
N TRP A 338 -14.02 16.47 -9.25
CA TRP A 338 -13.39 15.39 -10.01
C TRP A 338 -11.92 15.15 -9.64
N ALA A 339 -11.16 16.20 -9.31
CA ALA A 339 -9.83 16.05 -8.73
C ALA A 339 -9.88 15.25 -7.41
N SER A 340 -10.83 15.61 -6.53
CA SER A 340 -11.05 14.95 -5.25
C SER A 340 -11.49 13.50 -5.40
N CYS A 341 -12.40 13.21 -6.35
CA CYS A 341 -12.80 11.85 -6.68
C CYS A 341 -11.60 11.01 -7.12
N GLY A 342 -10.73 11.57 -7.95
CA GLY A 342 -9.51 10.90 -8.40
C GLY A 342 -8.56 10.60 -7.26
N ALA A 343 -8.24 11.62 -6.46
CA ALA A 343 -7.36 11.46 -5.30
C ALA A 343 -7.91 10.42 -4.31
N ALA A 344 -9.21 10.47 -4.01
CA ALA A 344 -9.88 9.54 -3.10
C ALA A 344 -9.90 8.10 -3.66
N SER A 345 -10.20 7.91 -4.95
CA SER A 345 -10.25 6.57 -5.54
C SER A 345 -8.89 5.89 -5.56
N THR A 346 -7.81 6.62 -5.89
CA THR A 346 -6.45 6.08 -5.80
C THR A 346 -6.10 5.78 -4.35
N TRP A 347 -6.44 6.69 -3.45
CA TRP A 347 -6.11 6.53 -2.04
C TRP A 347 -6.76 5.30 -1.41
N LEU A 348 -8.04 5.05 -1.70
CA LEU A 348 -8.82 3.99 -1.09
C LEU A 348 -8.63 2.64 -1.78
N PHE A 349 -8.39 2.62 -3.10
CA PHE A 349 -8.56 1.38 -3.88
C PHE A 349 -7.32 0.95 -4.69
N TYR A 350 -6.20 1.67 -4.73
CA TYR A 350 -5.09 1.37 -5.68
C TYR A 350 -4.55 -0.08 -5.68
N ARG A 351 -4.63 -0.83 -4.58
CA ARG A 351 -4.20 -2.25 -4.51
C ARG A 351 -5.26 -3.27 -4.93
N THR A 352 -6.49 -2.83 -5.18
CA THR A 352 -7.60 -3.70 -5.53
C THR A 352 -7.80 -3.73 -7.03
N ARG A 353 -8.23 -4.88 -7.58
CA ARG A 353 -8.70 -4.95 -8.98
C ARG A 353 -9.87 -4.00 -9.26
N LEU A 354 -10.54 -3.52 -8.21
CA LEU A 354 -11.60 -2.52 -8.29
C LEU A 354 -11.09 -1.14 -8.72
N PHE A 355 -9.81 -0.80 -8.52
CA PHE A 355 -9.28 0.51 -8.91
C PHE A 355 -9.50 0.80 -10.40
N VAL A 356 -9.14 -0.15 -11.28
CA VAL A 356 -9.35 0.00 -12.72
C VAL A 356 -10.83 0.19 -13.07
N GLY A 357 -11.70 -0.60 -12.44
CA GLY A 357 -13.15 -0.49 -12.63
C GLY A 357 -13.72 0.86 -12.17
N ILE A 358 -13.29 1.34 -11.00
CA ILE A 358 -13.68 2.65 -10.45
C ILE A 358 -13.16 3.78 -11.34
N SER A 359 -11.93 3.68 -11.85
CA SER A 359 -11.36 4.67 -12.76
C SER A 359 -12.15 4.76 -14.07
N VAL A 360 -12.43 3.62 -14.71
CA VAL A 360 -13.27 3.59 -15.92
C VAL A 360 -14.68 4.12 -15.63
N GLY A 361 -15.29 3.68 -14.52
CA GLY A 361 -16.61 4.15 -14.09
C GLY A 361 -16.66 5.65 -13.84
N SER A 362 -15.60 6.24 -13.29
CA SER A 362 -15.51 7.69 -13.01
C SER A 362 -15.47 8.50 -14.31
N VAL A 363 -14.70 8.06 -15.31
CA VAL A 363 -14.67 8.72 -16.64
C VAL A 363 -16.04 8.62 -17.33
N LEU A 364 -16.66 7.44 -17.30
CA LEU A 364 -17.98 7.23 -17.88
C LEU A 364 -19.04 8.09 -17.18
N LEU A 365 -18.96 8.22 -15.86
CA LEU A 365 -19.86 9.08 -15.09
C LEU A 365 -19.65 10.56 -15.42
N LEU A 366 -18.40 11.04 -15.53
CA LEU A 366 -18.09 12.42 -15.93
C LEU A 366 -18.68 12.74 -17.31
N VAL A 367 -18.38 11.91 -18.31
CA VAL A 367 -18.87 12.09 -19.69
C VAL A 367 -20.39 11.94 -19.74
N GLY A 368 -20.95 10.98 -19.01
CA GLY A 368 -22.39 10.76 -18.92
C GLY A 368 -23.14 11.93 -18.29
N CYS A 369 -22.65 12.49 -17.19
CA CYS A 369 -23.21 13.69 -16.57
C CYS A 369 -23.13 14.90 -17.52
N GLY A 370 -21.99 15.08 -18.20
CA GLY A 370 -21.83 16.12 -19.22
C GLY A 370 -22.84 15.98 -20.36
N TYR A 371 -23.02 14.76 -20.87
CA TYR A 371 -23.97 14.48 -21.95
C TYR A 371 -25.44 14.64 -21.51
N LEU A 372 -25.80 14.22 -20.30
CA LEU A 372 -27.14 14.44 -19.75
C LEU A 372 -27.48 15.92 -19.60
N MET A 373 -26.53 16.75 -19.15
CA MET A 373 -26.69 18.20 -19.11
C MET A 373 -26.80 18.80 -20.50
N PHE A 374 -26.00 18.29 -21.45
CA PHE A 374 -26.04 18.71 -22.85
C PHE A 374 -27.41 18.49 -23.51
N LEU A 375 -28.08 17.36 -23.22
CA LEU A 375 -29.45 17.10 -23.68
C LEU A 375 -30.48 18.09 -23.13
N GLY A 376 -30.21 18.70 -21.98
CA GLY A 376 -31.02 19.77 -21.40
C GLY A 376 -30.60 21.18 -21.83
N ASN A 377 -29.85 21.32 -22.93
CA ASN A 377 -29.28 22.60 -23.40
C ASN A 377 -28.40 23.29 -22.33
N VAL A 378 -27.70 22.53 -21.49
CA VAL A 378 -26.71 23.06 -20.55
C VAL A 378 -25.33 22.55 -20.93
N TRP A 379 -24.43 23.46 -21.31
CA TRP A 379 -23.05 23.10 -21.63
C TRP A 379 -22.14 23.27 -20.42
N ILE A 380 -21.56 22.15 -19.97
CA ILE A 380 -20.56 22.11 -18.89
C ILE A 380 -19.24 21.56 -19.43
N PRO A 381 -18.08 22.12 -19.04
CA PRO A 381 -16.79 21.60 -19.47
C PRO A 381 -16.53 20.17 -18.97
N ILE A 382 -15.91 19.35 -19.82
CA ILE A 382 -15.55 17.95 -19.57
C ILE A 382 -14.04 17.75 -19.61
N ALA A 383 -13.32 18.46 -20.49
CA ALA A 383 -11.88 18.26 -20.65
C ALA A 383 -11.12 18.65 -19.39
N ALA A 384 -11.41 19.83 -18.82
CA ALA A 384 -10.75 20.28 -17.59
C ALA A 384 -10.97 19.33 -16.39
N PRO A 385 -12.20 18.93 -16.04
CA PRO A 385 -12.43 17.92 -14.99
C PRO A 385 -11.80 16.55 -15.29
N ALA A 386 -11.81 16.11 -16.55
CA ALA A 386 -11.17 14.85 -16.93
C ALA A 386 -9.66 14.90 -16.69
N ILE A 387 -8.99 15.98 -17.12
CA ILE A 387 -7.56 16.19 -16.87
C ILE A 387 -7.28 16.25 -15.37
N ALA A 388 -8.12 16.95 -14.59
CA ALA A 388 -7.97 17.03 -13.14
C ALA A 388 -8.10 15.66 -12.46
N LEU A 389 -9.05 14.82 -12.91
CA LEU A 389 -9.23 13.45 -12.46
C LEU A 389 -7.98 12.60 -12.74
N PHE A 390 -7.51 12.59 -13.99
CA PHE A 390 -6.32 11.81 -14.41
C PHE A 390 -5.03 12.28 -13.73
N ALA A 391 -4.82 13.60 -13.63
CA ALA A 391 -3.66 14.16 -12.94
C ALA A 391 -3.67 13.79 -11.45
N SER A 392 -4.85 13.77 -10.82
CA SER A 392 -5.00 13.39 -9.40
C SER A 392 -4.70 11.92 -9.18
N TRP A 393 -5.14 11.04 -10.09
CA TRP A 393 -4.75 9.63 -10.06
C TRP A 393 -3.24 9.47 -10.10
N SER A 394 -2.59 10.09 -11.09
CA SER A 394 -1.14 9.96 -11.31
C SER A 394 -0.34 10.53 -10.14
N SER A 395 -0.69 11.71 -9.64
CA SER A 395 0.02 12.38 -8.55
C SER A 395 -0.06 11.59 -7.24
N VAL A 396 -1.26 11.15 -6.84
CA VAL A 396 -1.45 10.39 -5.61
C VAL A 396 -0.83 9.00 -5.71
N LEU A 397 -0.89 8.37 -6.90
CA LEU A 397 -0.24 7.08 -7.13
C LEU A 397 1.28 7.20 -7.01
N ALA A 398 1.89 8.20 -7.68
CA ALA A 398 3.32 8.46 -7.58
C ALA A 398 3.73 8.71 -6.13
N TYR A 399 3.00 9.57 -5.41
CA TYR A 399 3.26 9.82 -3.98
C TYR A 399 3.24 8.54 -3.15
N ARG A 400 2.23 7.67 -3.35
CA ARG A 400 2.16 6.39 -2.62
C ARG A 400 3.32 5.46 -2.94
N LEU A 401 3.67 5.32 -4.21
CA LEU A 401 4.80 4.47 -4.63
C LEU A 401 6.10 4.95 -3.98
N PHE A 402 6.37 6.27 -4.03
CA PHE A 402 7.54 6.84 -3.37
C PHE A 402 7.49 6.72 -1.84
N TYR A 403 6.30 6.84 -1.23
CA TYR A 403 6.16 6.70 0.21
C TYR A 403 6.42 5.25 0.65
N GLU A 404 5.86 4.26 -0.04
CA GLU A 404 6.03 2.82 0.25
C GLU A 404 7.44 2.33 -0.02
N GLU A 405 8.13 2.92 -0.99
CA GLU A 405 9.56 2.66 -1.23
C GLU A 405 10.43 3.17 -0.06
N LYS A 406 9.96 4.17 0.70
CA LYS A 406 10.75 4.79 1.78
C LYS A 406 10.34 4.40 3.20
N TYR A 407 9.06 4.16 3.42
CA TYR A 407 8.47 4.02 4.75
C TYR A 407 7.66 2.73 4.88
N ASP A 408 7.67 2.16 6.08
CA ASP A 408 6.78 1.06 6.45
C ASP A 408 5.35 1.59 6.66
N VAL A 409 4.38 1.03 5.92
CA VAL A 409 2.99 1.50 5.90
C VAL A 409 2.30 1.35 7.25
N LEU A 410 2.67 0.33 8.04
CA LEU A 410 2.02 0.07 9.33
C LEU A 410 2.44 1.08 10.40
N THR A 411 3.75 1.33 10.51
CA THR A 411 4.35 2.11 11.60
C THR A 411 4.66 3.55 11.22
N GLY A 412 4.76 3.86 9.92
CA GLY A 412 5.21 5.17 9.41
C GLY A 412 6.69 5.45 9.66
N LEU A 413 7.47 4.43 10.02
CA LEU A 413 8.93 4.51 10.18
C LEU A 413 9.63 4.29 8.84
N LEU A 414 10.93 4.61 8.76
CA LEU A 414 11.74 4.22 7.61
C LEU A 414 11.73 2.69 7.47
N ASN A 415 11.71 2.22 6.22
CA ASN A 415 11.96 0.81 5.94
C ASN A 415 13.47 0.51 5.95
N ARG A 416 13.82 -0.78 5.91
CA ARG A 416 15.22 -1.24 5.95
C ARG A 416 16.13 -0.54 4.93
N GLY A 417 15.72 -0.49 3.67
CA GLY A 417 16.56 0.10 2.61
C GLY A 417 16.83 1.58 2.83
N SER A 418 15.79 2.35 3.17
CA SER A 418 15.92 3.79 3.42
C SER A 418 16.66 4.10 4.72
N PHE A 419 16.52 3.25 5.74
CA PHE A 419 17.27 3.38 6.97
C PHE A 419 18.76 3.16 6.77
N LEU A 420 19.16 2.05 6.13
CA LEU A 420 20.59 1.75 5.88
C LEU A 420 21.23 2.82 4.99
N ASN A 421 20.54 3.24 3.92
CA ASN A 421 21.02 4.34 3.09
C ASN A 421 21.22 5.64 3.89
N ARG A 422 20.33 5.92 4.85
CA ARG A 422 20.47 7.12 5.70
C ARG A 422 21.61 6.99 6.71
N VAL A 423 21.88 5.79 7.23
CA VAL A 423 23.08 5.51 8.04
C VAL A 423 24.33 5.78 7.22
N THR A 424 24.44 5.23 6.01
CA THR A 424 25.54 5.48 5.07
C THR A 424 25.75 6.99 4.83
N LEU A 425 24.69 7.72 4.48
CA LEU A 425 24.80 9.17 4.21
C LEU A 425 25.19 10.00 5.44
N THR A 426 24.89 9.53 6.65
CA THR A 426 25.26 10.22 7.90
C THR A 426 26.73 9.96 8.25
N ASP A 427 27.26 8.79 7.89
CA ASP A 427 28.65 8.38 8.15
C ASP A 427 29.65 8.99 7.14
N PHE A 428 29.29 9.07 5.86
CA PHE A 428 30.18 9.52 4.77
C PHE A 428 30.19 11.05 4.51
N ASN A 429 29.66 11.89 5.40
CA ASN A 429 29.62 13.34 5.18
C ASN A 429 30.93 14.04 5.64
N PRO A 430 31.78 14.57 4.73
CA PRO A 430 33.09 15.15 5.06
C PRO A 430 33.03 16.46 5.88
N GLU A 431 31.86 17.10 6.02
CA GLU A 431 31.70 18.22 6.96
C GLU A 431 31.53 17.75 8.42
N HIS A 432 31.15 16.49 8.63
CA HIS A 432 31.01 15.86 9.95
C HIS A 432 32.23 14.99 10.33
N SER A 433 33.17 14.76 9.42
CA SER A 433 34.34 13.88 9.61
C SER A 433 35.45 14.48 10.48
N ASN A 434 35.31 15.72 10.95
CA ASN A 434 36.20 16.33 11.95
C ASN A 434 35.73 16.10 13.40
N ALA A 435 34.60 15.39 13.61
CA ALA A 435 34.09 15.08 14.94
C ALA A 435 34.66 13.76 15.46
N THR A 436 35.49 13.83 16.50
CA THR A 436 35.87 12.67 17.33
C THR A 436 34.63 12.13 18.03
N GLY A 437 34.16 10.93 17.66
CA GLY A 437 32.95 10.35 18.22
C GLY A 437 32.71 8.90 17.76
N ALA A 438 31.88 8.17 18.51
CA ALA A 438 31.45 6.82 18.14
C ALA A 438 30.04 6.85 17.53
N ILE A 439 29.70 5.81 16.77
CA ILE A 439 28.36 5.53 16.28
C ILE A 439 27.82 4.25 16.91
N ALA A 440 26.51 4.15 17.06
CA ALA A 440 25.86 2.92 17.48
C ALA A 440 24.69 2.56 16.58
N LEU A 441 24.57 1.27 16.31
CA LEU A 441 23.40 0.69 15.68
C LEU A 441 22.82 -0.39 16.59
N LEU A 442 21.53 -0.25 16.89
CA LEU A 442 20.80 -1.18 17.75
C LEU A 442 19.81 -1.96 16.90
N SER A 443 19.78 -3.28 17.11
CA SER A 443 18.76 -4.19 16.59
C SER A 443 17.86 -4.61 17.75
N VAL A 444 16.58 -4.24 17.71
CA VAL A 444 15.60 -4.53 18.77
C VAL A 444 14.53 -5.45 18.21
N ASP A 445 14.31 -6.60 18.83
CA ASP A 445 13.30 -7.57 18.44
C ASP A 445 12.30 -7.82 19.58
N ILE A 446 11.00 -7.87 19.25
CA ILE A 446 9.95 -8.25 20.20
C ILE A 446 9.93 -9.77 20.37
N ASP A 447 10.22 -10.24 21.57
CA ASP A 447 10.26 -11.67 21.89
C ASP A 447 8.88 -12.32 21.75
N ARG A 448 8.86 -13.56 21.21
CA ARG A 448 7.65 -14.39 21.04
C ARG A 448 6.51 -13.68 20.28
N PHE A 449 6.80 -12.69 19.43
CA PHE A 449 5.76 -11.97 18.68
C PHE A 449 4.90 -12.89 17.81
N LYS A 450 5.46 -13.99 17.31
CA LYS A 450 4.70 -15.03 16.59
C LYS A 450 3.56 -15.61 17.43
N SER A 451 3.84 -15.97 18.70
CA SER A 451 2.84 -16.51 19.62
C SER A 451 1.73 -15.51 19.93
N ILE A 452 2.05 -14.21 19.91
CA ILE A 452 1.05 -13.15 20.05
C ILE A 452 0.11 -13.13 18.84
N ASN A 453 0.66 -13.18 17.63
CA ASN A 453 -0.15 -13.25 16.40
C ASN A 453 -1.00 -14.53 16.35
N GLU A 454 -0.46 -15.66 16.81
CA GLU A 454 -1.19 -16.93 16.86
C GLU A 454 -2.32 -16.90 17.91
N SER A 455 -2.12 -16.22 19.04
CA SER A 455 -3.11 -16.18 20.15
C SER A 455 -4.16 -15.08 19.99
N TYR A 456 -3.78 -13.90 19.47
CA TYR A 456 -4.63 -12.71 19.41
C TYR A 456 -4.95 -12.26 17.97
N GLY A 457 -4.30 -12.85 16.97
CA GLY A 457 -4.48 -12.47 15.56
C GLY A 457 -3.62 -11.28 15.12
N HIS A 458 -3.44 -11.16 13.81
CA HIS A 458 -2.57 -10.14 13.20
C HIS A 458 -3.01 -8.69 13.47
N TYR A 459 -4.31 -8.43 13.58
CA TYR A 459 -4.83 -7.08 13.86
C TYR A 459 -4.31 -6.52 15.20
N HIS A 460 -4.33 -7.36 16.25
CA HIS A 460 -3.83 -6.97 17.56
C HIS A 460 -2.30 -6.93 17.59
N GLY A 461 -1.62 -7.84 16.88
CA GLY A 461 -0.17 -7.74 16.66
C GLY A 461 0.26 -6.41 16.03
N ASP A 462 -0.47 -5.95 15.01
CA ASP A 462 -0.26 -4.66 14.36
C ASP A 462 -0.47 -3.47 15.31
N ALA A 463 -1.47 -3.54 16.20
CA ALA A 463 -1.71 -2.53 17.22
C ALA A 463 -0.56 -2.47 18.25
N ILE A 464 -0.02 -3.62 18.64
CA ILE A 464 1.15 -3.70 19.53
C ILE A 464 2.36 -3.06 18.87
N LEU A 465 2.65 -3.37 17.60
CA LEU A 465 3.79 -2.80 16.89
C LEU A 465 3.73 -1.26 16.90
N LYS A 466 2.55 -0.68 16.66
CA LYS A 466 2.34 0.78 16.75
C LYS A 466 2.61 1.32 18.16
N GLN A 467 2.16 0.62 19.20
CA GLN A 467 2.44 1.01 20.59
C GLN A 467 3.92 0.91 20.95
N VAL A 468 4.62 -0.13 20.48
CA VAL A 468 6.07 -0.31 20.66
C VAL A 468 6.81 0.87 20.02
N VAL A 469 6.48 1.21 18.78
CA VAL A 469 7.07 2.37 18.09
C VAL A 469 6.84 3.67 18.86
N ALA A 470 5.61 3.90 19.33
CA ALA A 470 5.31 5.08 20.13
C ALA A 470 6.16 5.15 21.41
N ARG A 471 6.31 4.03 22.13
CA ARG A 471 7.13 3.96 23.35
C ARG A 471 8.61 4.18 23.07
N ILE A 472 9.18 3.48 22.09
CA ILE A 472 10.59 3.67 21.72
C ILE A 472 10.83 5.15 21.37
N ARG A 473 9.96 5.75 20.56
CA ARG A 473 10.09 7.15 20.14
C ARG A 473 10.05 8.16 21.28
N THR A 474 9.35 7.88 22.38
CA THR A 474 9.38 8.75 23.58
C THR A 474 10.70 8.72 24.34
N GLN A 475 11.51 7.67 24.16
CA GLN A 475 12.81 7.52 24.82
C GLN A 475 13.97 7.98 23.95
N LEU A 476 13.75 8.11 22.63
CA LEU A 476 14.78 8.50 21.68
C LEU A 476 15.00 10.02 21.65
N PRO A 477 16.26 10.50 21.67
CA PRO A 477 16.61 11.86 21.28
C PRO A 477 16.14 12.21 19.86
N GLN A 478 15.95 13.51 19.57
CA GLN A 478 15.48 13.96 18.24
C GLN A 478 16.43 13.57 17.09
N ASP A 479 17.72 13.45 17.38
CA ASP A 479 18.75 13.15 16.38
C ASP A 479 18.90 11.65 16.10
N CYS A 480 18.24 10.79 16.91
CA CYS A 480 18.25 9.35 16.69
C CYS A 480 17.27 8.95 15.59
N GLN A 481 17.69 8.01 14.74
CA GLN A 481 16.85 7.48 13.68
C GLN A 481 16.24 6.15 14.11
N LEU A 482 14.94 5.98 13.87
CA LEU A 482 14.19 4.75 14.17
C LEU A 482 13.57 4.21 12.88
N ALA A 483 13.75 2.92 12.64
CA ALA A 483 13.25 2.21 11.47
C ALA A 483 12.61 0.88 11.85
N ARG A 484 11.73 0.39 10.97
CA ARG A 484 11.24 -0.99 11.03
C ARG A 484 12.02 -1.82 10.02
N MET A 485 12.75 -2.81 10.53
CA MET A 485 13.72 -3.59 9.76
C MET A 485 13.13 -4.91 9.26
N GLY A 486 12.12 -5.43 9.96
CA GLY A 486 11.42 -6.65 9.64
C GLY A 486 10.04 -6.73 10.30
N ALA A 487 9.50 -7.94 10.45
CA ALA A 487 8.16 -8.15 10.99
C ALA A 487 8.00 -7.59 12.42
N ASN A 488 8.88 -7.99 13.33
CA ASN A 488 8.92 -7.61 14.75
C ASN A 488 10.25 -6.96 15.16
N GLU A 489 11.05 -6.54 14.17
CA GLU A 489 12.40 -6.01 14.34
C GLU A 489 12.47 -4.50 14.02
N PHE A 490 13.16 -3.78 14.88
CA PHE A 490 13.40 -2.34 14.79
C PHE A 490 14.89 -2.03 14.77
N GLY A 491 15.27 -1.04 13.98
CA GLY A 491 16.63 -0.51 13.91
C GLY A 491 16.68 0.88 14.51
N ILE A 492 17.67 1.13 15.37
CA ILE A 492 17.91 2.46 15.95
C ILE A 492 19.34 2.85 15.65
N PHE A 493 19.53 3.98 14.97
CA PHE A 493 20.85 4.54 14.72
C PHE A 493 21.06 5.76 15.60
N VAL A 494 22.18 5.76 16.30
CA VAL A 494 22.61 6.84 17.17
C VAL A 494 23.94 7.38 16.65
N ASP A 495 23.90 8.63 16.20
CA ASP A 495 25.08 9.34 15.73
C ASP A 495 25.73 10.13 16.88
N ASN A 496 27.04 10.38 16.76
CA ASN A 496 27.84 11.27 17.59
C ASN A 496 27.80 10.97 19.09
N LEU A 497 28.20 9.75 19.45
CA LEU A 497 28.30 9.33 20.84
C LEU A 497 29.59 9.82 21.47
N ALA A 498 29.44 10.65 22.50
CA ALA A 498 30.55 11.09 23.34
C ALA A 498 31.12 9.97 24.22
N THR A 499 30.34 8.92 24.52
CA THR A 499 30.76 7.82 25.40
C THR A 499 29.88 6.58 25.21
N ASN A 500 30.47 5.39 25.25
CA ASN A 500 29.75 4.11 25.13
C ASN A 500 28.66 3.94 26.20
N THR A 501 28.86 4.48 27.40
CA THR A 501 27.90 4.44 28.50
C THR A 501 26.54 5.04 28.14
N LYS A 502 26.50 6.09 27.31
CA LYS A 502 25.25 6.75 26.91
C LYS A 502 24.35 5.85 26.05
N VAL A 503 24.94 4.96 25.25
CA VAL A 503 24.15 3.99 24.46
C VAL A 503 23.52 2.95 25.37
N ILE A 504 24.28 2.46 26.34
CA ILE A 504 23.80 1.48 27.32
C ILE A 504 22.64 2.06 28.12
N GLU A 505 22.77 3.30 28.62
CA GLU A 505 21.67 4.00 29.29
C GLU A 505 20.42 4.17 28.41
N LEU A 506 20.60 4.39 27.11
CA LEU A 506 19.49 4.49 26.16
C LEU A 506 18.80 3.14 25.97
N VAL A 507 19.57 2.06 25.83
CA VAL A 507 19.04 0.69 25.75
C VAL A 507 18.25 0.36 27.00
N ASP A 508 18.80 0.62 28.19
CA ASP A 508 18.12 0.39 29.46
C ASP A 508 16.79 1.14 29.57
N LYS A 509 16.76 2.41 29.16
CA LYS A 509 15.52 3.22 29.13
C LYS A 509 14.47 2.62 28.18
N ILE A 510 14.89 2.19 26.98
CA ILE A 510 14.00 1.56 26.01
C ILE A 510 13.44 0.26 26.58
N GLU A 511 14.28 -0.62 27.11
CA GLU A 511 13.85 -1.90 27.68
C GLU A 511 12.92 -1.72 28.89
N GLN A 512 13.23 -0.79 29.79
CA GLN A 512 12.35 -0.48 30.92
C GLN A 512 10.98 0.02 30.45
N LYS A 513 10.94 0.88 29.43
CA LYS A 513 9.68 1.39 28.88
C LYS A 513 8.86 0.31 28.18
N LEU A 514 9.53 -0.63 27.53
CA LEU A 514 8.87 -1.76 26.87
C LEU A 514 8.38 -2.84 27.86
N LYS A 515 8.91 -2.90 29.10
CA LYS A 515 8.40 -3.77 30.17
C LYS A 515 7.04 -3.34 30.75
N GLU A 516 6.62 -2.09 30.53
CA GLU A 516 5.29 -1.62 30.94
C GLU A 516 4.18 -2.42 30.20
N PRO A 517 3.01 -2.67 30.81
CA PRO A 517 1.96 -3.46 30.15
C PRO A 517 1.40 -2.76 28.92
N PHE A 518 1.28 -3.47 27.80
CA PHE A 518 0.57 -3.04 26.59
C PHE A 518 -0.92 -3.31 26.74
N ARG A 519 -1.76 -2.45 26.17
CA ARG A 519 -3.22 -2.62 26.20
C ARG A 519 -3.70 -3.18 24.88
N ILE A 520 -4.48 -4.25 24.96
CA ILE A 520 -5.17 -4.90 23.86
C ILE A 520 -6.62 -5.05 24.31
N ASP A 521 -7.51 -4.25 23.74
CA ASP A 521 -8.89 -4.12 24.22
C ASP A 521 -8.92 -3.86 25.76
N GLU A 522 -9.50 -4.77 26.55
CA GLU A 522 -9.58 -4.68 28.02
C GLU A 522 -8.44 -5.44 28.75
N GLN A 523 -7.52 -6.08 28.02
CA GLN A 523 -6.47 -6.93 28.60
C GLN A 523 -5.10 -6.24 28.63
N LYS A 524 -4.29 -6.61 29.63
CA LYS A 524 -2.88 -6.20 29.76
C LYS A 524 -1.97 -7.31 29.26
N LEU A 525 -1.08 -6.98 28.33
CA LEU A 525 -0.06 -7.88 27.82
C LEU A 525 1.34 -7.39 28.22
N TYR A 526 2.17 -8.30 28.70
CA TYR A 526 3.56 -8.02 29.04
C TYR A 526 4.47 -8.58 27.96
N LEU A 527 5.35 -7.73 27.44
CA LEU A 527 6.28 -8.08 26.38
C LEU A 527 7.70 -7.91 26.88
N THR A 528 8.59 -8.75 26.35
CA THR A 528 10.03 -8.56 26.45
C THR A 528 10.59 -8.28 25.07
N CYS A 529 11.73 -7.61 25.03
CA CYS A 529 12.49 -7.40 23.81
C CYS A 529 13.93 -7.83 24.03
N SER A 530 14.56 -8.35 22.98
CA SER A 530 15.99 -8.60 22.95
C SER A 530 16.66 -7.54 22.09
N THR A 531 17.74 -6.95 22.62
CA THR A 531 18.45 -5.86 21.97
C THR A 531 19.90 -6.26 21.67
N GLY A 532 20.38 -5.97 20.47
CA GLY A 532 21.78 -6.12 20.10
C GLY A 532 22.38 -4.76 19.76
N VAL A 533 23.57 -4.48 20.25
CA VAL A 533 24.25 -3.19 20.07
C VAL A 533 25.57 -3.40 19.32
N ALA A 534 25.74 -2.73 18.18
CA ALA A 534 27.04 -2.59 17.53
C ALA A 534 27.58 -1.17 17.76
N LEU A 535 28.82 -1.08 18.26
CA LEU A 535 29.53 0.17 18.53
C LEU A 535 30.74 0.25 17.61
N HIS A 536 30.93 1.40 16.97
CA HIS A 536 32.08 1.62 16.09
C HIS A 536 32.63 3.04 16.25
N SER A 537 33.93 3.19 16.07
CA SER A 537 34.54 4.52 15.95
C SER A 537 34.25 5.10 14.57
N LYS A 538 34.00 6.41 14.44
CA LYS A 538 33.88 7.07 13.13
C LYS A 538 35.16 7.02 12.29
N GLU A 539 36.29 6.71 12.91
CA GLU A 539 37.57 6.53 12.22
C GLU A 539 37.67 5.17 11.50
N GLU A 540 36.84 4.20 11.89
CA GLU A 540 36.82 2.87 11.31
C GLU A 540 35.78 2.83 10.18
N ASN A 541 36.22 2.60 8.94
CA ASN A 541 35.30 2.47 7.80
C ASN A 541 34.52 1.15 7.89
N ILE A 542 33.22 1.23 8.12
CA ILE A 542 32.30 0.09 8.10
C ILE A 542 31.10 0.38 7.20
N ALA A 543 30.67 -0.61 6.42
CA ALA A 543 29.42 -0.47 5.67
C ALA A 543 28.21 -0.54 6.62
N ALA A 544 27.16 0.23 6.33
CA ALA A 544 25.94 0.23 7.16
C ALA A 544 25.31 -1.17 7.27
N GLU A 545 25.40 -1.98 6.22
CA GLU A 545 24.97 -3.38 6.20
C GLU A 545 25.76 -4.25 7.18
N ASP A 546 27.08 -4.07 7.25
CA ASP A 546 27.94 -4.84 8.15
C ASP A 546 27.71 -4.44 9.61
N LEU A 547 27.55 -3.13 9.86
CA LEU A 547 27.18 -2.63 11.18
C LEU A 547 25.82 -3.17 11.63
N TRP A 548 24.84 -3.28 10.72
CA TRP A 548 23.54 -3.91 11.00
C TRP A 548 23.68 -5.40 11.29
N LEU A 549 24.51 -6.11 10.53
CA LEU A 549 24.76 -7.53 10.74
C LEU A 549 25.39 -7.79 12.12
N GLN A 550 26.30 -6.93 12.57
CA GLN A 550 26.90 -7.02 13.91
C GLN A 550 25.84 -6.81 15.01
N ALA A 551 25.01 -5.76 14.89
CA ALA A 551 23.94 -5.47 15.85
C ALA A 551 22.92 -6.62 15.90
N HIS A 552 22.51 -7.14 14.74
CA HIS A 552 21.58 -8.26 14.63
C HIS A 552 22.17 -9.56 15.21
N THR A 553 23.47 -9.81 15.03
CA THR A 553 24.18 -10.95 15.63
C THR A 553 24.17 -10.88 17.15
N ALA A 554 24.42 -9.69 17.72
CA ALA A 554 24.34 -9.48 19.16
C ALA A 554 22.91 -9.67 19.68
N MET A 555 21.90 -9.19 18.97
CA MET A 555 20.48 -9.36 19.33
C MET A 555 20.08 -10.84 19.40
N ASN A 556 20.52 -11.63 18.41
CA ASN A 556 20.27 -13.07 18.39
C ASN A 556 20.99 -13.80 19.53
N ARG A 557 22.16 -13.32 19.97
CA ARG A 557 22.83 -13.82 21.17
C ARG A 557 22.02 -13.49 22.42
N ALA A 558 21.48 -12.27 22.53
CA ALA A 558 20.65 -11.84 23.65
C ALA A 558 19.39 -12.71 23.78
N LYS A 559 18.73 -13.05 22.66
CA LYS A 559 17.59 -13.97 22.63
C LYS A 559 17.91 -15.36 23.20
N LYS A 560 19.16 -15.82 23.02
CA LYS A 560 19.62 -17.16 23.41
C LYS A 560 20.16 -17.22 24.83
N SER A 561 20.88 -16.19 25.29
CA SER A 561 21.44 -16.15 26.64
C SER A 561 20.35 -15.95 27.69
N ARG A 562 19.51 -14.92 27.51
CA ARG A 562 18.36 -14.62 28.36
C ARG A 562 17.42 -13.66 27.63
N ARG A 563 16.24 -14.14 27.23
CA ARG A 563 15.19 -13.30 26.64
C ARG A 563 14.87 -12.10 27.54
N GLY A 564 14.63 -10.93 26.96
CA GLY A 564 14.40 -9.68 27.71
C GLY A 564 15.67 -8.99 28.25
N ASN A 565 16.79 -9.10 27.53
CA ASN A 565 18.06 -8.45 27.84
C ASN A 565 18.75 -7.94 26.56
N TYR A 566 19.83 -7.17 26.74
CA TYR A 566 20.68 -6.71 25.65
C TYR A 566 22.07 -7.37 25.62
N GLU A 567 22.70 -7.38 24.45
CA GLU A 567 24.09 -7.79 24.24
C GLU A 567 24.84 -6.77 23.38
N ILE A 568 26.11 -6.52 23.71
CA ILE A 568 27.00 -5.69 22.90
C ILE A 568 27.83 -6.61 22.00
N PHE A 569 27.90 -6.31 20.70
CA PHE A 569 28.67 -7.08 19.76
C PHE A 569 30.15 -7.14 20.16
N ALA A 570 30.69 -8.36 20.18
CA ALA A 570 32.11 -8.63 20.33
C ALA A 570 32.57 -9.51 19.16
N ALA A 571 33.79 -9.30 18.65
CA ALA A 571 34.30 -9.98 17.45
C ALA A 571 34.21 -11.53 17.50
N GLY A 572 34.25 -12.14 18.69
CA GLY A 572 34.06 -13.58 18.87
C GLY A 572 32.62 -14.11 18.62
N MET A 573 31.61 -13.24 18.57
CA MET A 573 30.20 -13.63 18.45
C MET A 573 29.83 -14.15 17.04
N GLN A 574 30.44 -13.59 16.00
CA GLN A 574 30.19 -14.00 14.62
C GLN A 574 30.79 -15.39 14.34
N ALA A 575 31.99 -15.64 14.84
CA ALA A 575 32.64 -16.96 14.77
C ALA A 575 31.85 -18.05 15.52
N GLN A 576 31.25 -17.72 16.66
CA GLN A 576 30.44 -18.66 17.45
C GLN A 576 29.13 -19.03 16.72
N SER A 577 28.52 -18.09 16.00
CA SER A 577 27.28 -18.34 15.23
C SER A 577 27.53 -19.24 14.02
N LEU A 578 28.65 -19.01 13.30
CA LEU A 578 29.07 -19.88 12.20
C LEU A 578 29.45 -21.29 12.68
N ASN A 579 30.22 -21.39 13.76
CA ASN A 579 30.62 -22.67 14.36
C ASN A 579 29.41 -23.51 14.80
N ARG A 580 28.34 -22.87 15.30
CA ARG A 580 27.09 -23.55 15.65
C ARG A 580 26.39 -24.16 14.45
N LEU A 581 26.28 -23.43 13.33
CA LEU A 581 25.69 -23.96 12.09
C LEU A 581 26.50 -25.14 11.55
N THR A 582 27.83 -25.08 11.65
CA THR A 582 28.68 -26.20 11.24
C THR A 582 28.47 -27.42 12.14
N ILE A 583 28.38 -27.24 13.47
CA ILE A 583 28.12 -28.36 14.39
C ILE A 583 26.75 -28.99 14.14
N GLU A 584 25.71 -28.21 13.84
CA GLU A 584 24.41 -28.76 13.46
C GLU A 584 24.50 -29.64 12.21
N SER A 585 25.17 -29.14 11.17
CA SER A 585 25.39 -29.91 9.93
C SER A 585 26.17 -31.20 10.19
N ASP A 586 27.24 -31.10 10.97
CA ASP A 586 28.10 -32.23 11.32
C ASP A 586 27.34 -33.26 12.18
N LEU A 587 26.44 -32.83 13.09
CA LEU A 587 25.63 -33.74 13.92
C LEU A 587 24.66 -34.59 13.10
N ARG A 588 24.07 -34.04 12.04
CA ARG A 588 23.19 -34.82 11.15
C ARG A 588 23.95 -35.95 10.48
N GLN A 589 25.16 -35.66 10.00
CA GLN A 589 26.05 -36.68 9.41
C GLN A 589 26.53 -37.68 10.46
N ALA A 590 26.85 -37.22 11.67
CA ALA A 590 27.33 -38.07 12.75
C ALA A 590 26.33 -39.17 13.16
N ILE A 591 25.02 -38.87 13.10
CA ILE A 591 23.96 -39.85 13.38
C ILE A 591 23.92 -40.92 12.27
N GLU A 592 24.03 -40.53 11.01
CA GLU A 592 24.02 -41.44 9.86
C GLU A 592 25.30 -42.30 9.78
N ASN A 593 26.44 -41.73 10.19
CA ASN A 593 27.75 -42.36 10.13
C ASN A 593 28.13 -43.15 11.40
N GLU A 594 27.23 -43.26 12.37
CA GLU A 594 27.46 -43.95 13.65
C GLU A 594 28.70 -43.44 14.42
N GLU A 595 28.90 -42.11 14.46
CA GLU A 595 30.07 -41.46 15.07
C GLU A 595 30.00 -41.31 16.61
N PHE A 596 28.97 -41.88 17.24
CA PHE A 596 28.75 -41.82 18.68
C PHE A 596 29.27 -43.08 19.39
N GLN A 597 29.84 -42.89 20.58
CA GLN A 597 30.28 -43.97 21.45
C GLN A 597 29.82 -43.70 22.90
N LEU A 598 29.51 -44.77 23.64
CA LEU A 598 29.28 -44.69 25.08
C LEU A 598 30.57 -44.98 25.84
N VAL A 599 30.85 -44.15 26.84
CA VAL A 599 31.82 -44.42 27.90
C VAL A 599 31.07 -44.60 29.22
N TYR A 600 31.65 -45.38 30.13
CA TYR A 600 30.96 -45.86 31.33
C TYR A 600 31.70 -45.41 32.58
N GLN A 601 31.05 -44.67 33.47
CA GLN A 601 31.62 -44.23 34.73
C GLN A 601 31.11 -45.09 35.89
N PRO A 602 31.98 -45.74 36.67
CA PRO A 602 31.53 -46.64 37.74
C PRO A 602 30.98 -45.87 38.95
N ILE A 603 29.92 -46.41 39.54
CA ILE A 603 29.25 -45.93 40.75
C ILE A 603 29.53 -46.93 41.87
N PHE A 604 30.02 -46.45 43.02
CA PHE A 604 30.40 -47.28 44.15
C PHE A 604 29.54 -47.02 45.38
N THR A 605 29.34 -48.06 46.19
CA THR A 605 28.78 -47.90 47.54
C THR A 605 29.85 -47.33 48.46
N LEU A 606 29.58 -46.21 49.14
CA LEU A 606 30.59 -45.56 49.99
C LEU A 606 30.87 -46.34 51.28
N ASP A 607 29.88 -47.09 51.78
CA ASP A 607 30.05 -47.91 52.98
C ASP A 607 30.91 -49.16 52.70
N SER A 608 30.44 -50.02 51.80
CA SER A 608 31.07 -51.33 51.50
C SER A 608 32.17 -51.27 50.45
N GLY A 609 32.32 -50.17 49.71
CA GLY A 609 33.25 -50.05 48.59
C GLY A 609 32.86 -50.90 47.38
N LEU A 610 31.71 -51.57 47.38
CA LEU A 610 31.32 -52.45 46.26
C LEU A 610 30.80 -51.65 45.06
N LEU A 611 31.14 -52.13 43.87
CA LEU A 611 30.59 -51.62 42.62
C LEU A 611 29.05 -51.77 42.64
N LYS A 612 28.34 -50.67 42.36
CA LYS A 612 26.88 -50.62 42.35
C LYS A 612 26.30 -50.51 40.96
N GLY A 613 27.04 -49.92 40.03
CA GLY A 613 26.56 -49.73 38.67
C GLY A 613 27.49 -48.86 37.84
N PHE A 614 26.99 -48.44 36.69
CA PHE A 614 27.67 -47.51 35.80
C PHE A 614 26.71 -46.42 35.34
N GLU A 615 27.24 -45.25 35.05
CA GLU A 615 26.57 -44.23 34.24
C GLU A 615 27.10 -44.28 32.80
N ALA A 616 26.19 -44.37 31.84
CA ALA A 616 26.50 -44.33 30.42
C ALA A 616 26.52 -42.88 29.92
N LEU A 617 27.68 -42.45 29.44
CA LEU A 617 27.91 -41.10 28.98
C LEU A 617 28.26 -41.09 27.49
N VAL A 618 27.50 -40.34 26.70
CA VAL A 618 27.73 -40.23 25.26
C VAL A 618 29.00 -39.42 24.95
N ARG A 619 29.74 -39.86 23.93
CA ARG A 619 30.90 -39.18 23.34
C ARG A 619 30.73 -39.15 21.83
N TRP A 620 31.05 -38.01 21.23
CA TRP A 620 31.01 -37.86 19.78
C TRP A 620 32.43 -37.80 19.22
N HIS A 621 32.78 -38.79 18.40
CA HIS A 621 34.08 -38.88 17.73
C HIS A 621 33.94 -38.40 16.29
N SER A 622 34.10 -37.10 16.08
CA SER A 622 34.03 -36.51 14.75
C SER A 622 35.34 -36.75 13.98
N PRO A 623 35.31 -37.27 12.73
CA PRO A 623 36.50 -37.46 11.90
C PRO A 623 37.28 -36.17 11.65
N THR A 624 36.59 -35.03 11.61
CA THR A 624 37.17 -33.71 11.31
C THR A 624 37.54 -32.92 12.55
N ARG A 625 36.88 -33.17 13.70
CA ARG A 625 37.06 -32.38 14.94
C ARG A 625 37.68 -33.17 16.10
N GLY A 626 37.87 -34.47 15.96
CA GLY A 626 38.25 -35.35 17.06
C GLY A 626 37.11 -35.49 18.08
N LEU A 627 37.46 -35.66 19.36
CA LEU A 627 36.50 -35.85 20.44
C LEU A 627 35.77 -34.54 20.75
N VAL A 628 34.46 -34.49 20.49
CA VAL A 628 33.61 -33.33 20.78
C VAL A 628 32.94 -33.51 22.15
N SER A 629 33.12 -32.51 23.02
CA SER A 629 32.54 -32.51 24.37
C SER A 629 31.00 -32.51 24.33
N PRO A 630 30.31 -33.30 25.18
CA PRO A 630 28.85 -33.32 25.31
C PRO A 630 28.22 -31.93 25.45
N ASN A 631 28.79 -31.06 26.30
CA ASN A 631 28.30 -29.70 26.52
C ASN A 631 28.30 -28.83 25.25
N ARG A 632 29.07 -29.21 24.23
CA ARG A 632 29.17 -28.46 22.97
C ARG A 632 28.12 -28.86 21.95
N PHE A 633 27.60 -30.09 22.00
CA PHE A 633 26.69 -30.61 20.99
C PHE A 633 25.30 -30.96 21.52
N ILE A 634 25.14 -31.32 22.81
CA ILE A 634 23.84 -31.69 23.39
C ILE A 634 22.85 -30.52 23.28
N SER A 635 23.23 -29.30 23.66
CA SER A 635 22.33 -28.15 23.56
C SER A 635 21.90 -27.85 22.12
N ILE A 636 22.79 -28.04 21.15
CA ILE A 636 22.47 -27.87 19.72
C ILE A 636 21.52 -28.97 19.27
N ALA A 637 21.76 -30.21 19.71
CA ALA A 637 20.90 -31.34 19.40
C ALA A 637 19.48 -31.17 20.00
N GLU A 638 19.34 -30.59 21.20
CA GLU A 638 18.05 -30.30 21.83
C GLU A 638 17.28 -29.17 21.13
N GLU A 639 17.98 -28.14 20.65
CA GLU A 639 17.37 -27.04 19.90
C GLU A 639 16.91 -27.45 18.49
N THR A 640 17.52 -28.50 17.93
CA THR A 640 17.30 -28.98 16.55
C THR A 640 16.55 -30.31 16.48
N ASP A 641 16.09 -30.80 17.63
CA ASP A 641 15.45 -32.11 17.85
C ASP A 641 16.31 -33.33 17.44
N LEU A 642 17.57 -33.14 17.07
CA LEU A 642 18.56 -34.20 16.82
C LEU A 642 18.91 -34.99 18.10
N ILE A 643 18.58 -34.45 19.28
CA ILE A 643 18.74 -35.17 20.55
C ILE A 643 17.83 -36.40 20.64
N LEU A 644 16.69 -36.41 19.94
CA LEU A 644 15.74 -37.52 19.98
C LEU A 644 16.34 -38.81 19.39
N PRO A 645 16.87 -38.83 18.15
CA PRO A 645 17.54 -40.01 17.61
C PRO A 645 18.82 -40.37 18.37
N ILE A 646 19.60 -39.40 18.83
CA ILE A 646 20.81 -39.65 19.63
C ILE A 646 20.44 -40.33 20.95
N GLY A 647 19.46 -39.79 21.68
CA GLY A 647 19.03 -40.32 22.96
C GLY A 647 18.40 -41.71 22.84
N GLN A 648 17.69 -41.99 21.75
CA GLN A 648 17.20 -43.35 21.46
C GLN A 648 18.36 -44.34 21.28
N TRP A 649 19.39 -43.94 20.54
CA TRP A 649 20.58 -44.76 20.34
C TRP A 649 21.34 -44.98 21.66
N VAL A 650 21.50 -43.94 22.48
CA VAL A 650 22.15 -44.04 23.81
C VAL A 650 21.40 -45.03 24.71
N LEU A 651 20.06 -44.96 24.73
CA LEU A 651 19.22 -45.86 25.52
C LEU A 651 19.38 -47.32 25.05
N ALA A 652 19.32 -47.55 23.73
CA ALA A 652 19.46 -48.87 23.14
C ALA A 652 20.83 -49.49 23.36
N GLU A 653 21.90 -48.74 23.06
CA GLU A 653 23.28 -49.23 23.19
C GLU A 653 23.66 -49.44 24.66
N GLY A 654 23.24 -48.57 25.57
CA GLY A 654 23.48 -48.72 27.01
C GLY A 654 22.80 -49.98 27.57
N CYS A 655 21.53 -50.22 27.23
CA CYS A 655 20.81 -51.42 27.65
C CYS A 655 21.43 -52.70 27.05
N ARG A 656 21.77 -52.68 25.76
CA ARG A 656 22.39 -53.80 25.05
C ARG A 656 23.76 -54.15 25.66
N GLN A 657 24.61 -53.16 25.89
CA GLN A 657 25.93 -53.36 26.47
C GLN A 657 25.84 -53.91 27.89
N PHE A 658 24.94 -53.38 28.71
CA PHE A 658 24.78 -53.84 30.08
C PHE A 658 24.26 -55.28 30.14
N LYS A 659 23.31 -55.65 29.28
CA LYS A 659 22.87 -57.05 29.15
C LYS A 659 24.01 -57.97 28.73
N GLN A 660 24.85 -57.52 27.79
CA GLN A 660 26.01 -58.27 27.36
C GLN A 660 26.94 -58.55 28.56
N TRP A 661 27.24 -57.56 29.40
CA TRP A 661 28.02 -57.79 30.60
C TRP A 661 27.35 -58.76 31.58
N GLN A 662 26.02 -58.69 31.76
CA GLN A 662 25.30 -59.65 32.61
C GLN A 662 25.46 -61.11 32.14
N LYS A 663 25.51 -61.32 30.82
CA LYS A 663 25.67 -62.64 30.22
C LYS A 663 27.12 -63.13 30.27
N ASP A 664 28.07 -62.26 29.95
CA ASP A 664 29.47 -62.66 29.69
C ASP A 664 30.30 -62.73 30.99
N LEU A 665 29.92 -62.02 32.05
CA LEU A 665 30.75 -61.82 33.25
C LEU A 665 30.12 -62.29 34.58
N ASP A 666 28.98 -62.99 34.53
CA ASP A 666 28.19 -63.40 35.70
C ASP A 666 28.03 -62.27 36.73
N LEU A 667 27.54 -61.12 36.23
CA LEU A 667 27.38 -59.92 37.04
C LEU A 667 26.39 -60.12 38.18
N ASN A 668 26.68 -59.48 39.32
CA ASN A 668 25.71 -59.39 40.40
C ASN A 668 24.38 -58.80 39.89
N LYS A 669 23.27 -59.52 40.15
CA LYS A 669 21.92 -59.14 39.70
C LYS A 669 21.46 -57.77 40.19
N ASN A 670 22.15 -57.19 41.17
CA ASN A 670 21.82 -55.90 41.78
C ASN A 670 22.54 -54.69 41.14
N LEU A 671 23.38 -54.90 40.12
CA LEU A 671 24.03 -53.80 39.39
C LEU A 671 23.04 -53.08 38.47
N THR A 672 23.23 -51.77 38.32
CA THR A 672 22.38 -50.92 37.45
C THR A 672 23.19 -50.14 36.41
N ILE A 673 22.56 -49.81 35.29
CA ILE A 673 23.05 -48.85 34.30
C ILE A 673 22.20 -47.58 34.36
N SER A 674 22.84 -46.44 34.58
CA SER A 674 22.26 -45.11 34.57
C SER A 674 22.34 -44.50 33.17
N ILE A 675 21.24 -43.96 32.65
CA ILE A 675 21.16 -43.30 31.35
C ILE A 675 20.40 -41.97 31.48
N ASN A 676 21.02 -40.89 31.01
CA ASN A 676 20.45 -39.56 31.02
C ASN A 676 19.35 -39.38 29.95
N LEU A 677 18.23 -38.77 30.34
CA LEU A 677 17.16 -38.35 29.43
C LEU A 677 17.22 -36.85 29.18
N SER A 678 17.11 -36.45 27.91
CA SER A 678 16.95 -35.05 27.54
C SER A 678 15.52 -34.52 27.78
N SER A 679 15.41 -33.21 27.97
CA SER A 679 14.13 -32.47 28.08
C SER A 679 13.14 -32.80 26.96
N ARG A 680 13.67 -32.91 25.73
CA ARG A 680 12.91 -33.25 24.53
C ARG A 680 12.39 -34.68 24.55
N GLN A 681 13.22 -35.65 24.96
CA GLN A 681 12.80 -37.05 25.07
C GLN A 681 11.74 -37.24 26.15
N PHE A 682 11.92 -36.58 27.31
CA PHE A 682 10.98 -36.65 28.42
C PHE A 682 9.58 -36.13 28.03
N SER A 683 9.53 -35.13 27.15
CA SER A 683 8.28 -34.55 26.64
C SER A 683 7.61 -35.40 25.55
N GLN A 684 8.21 -36.50 25.09
CA GLN A 684 7.61 -37.34 24.05
C GLN A 684 6.47 -38.20 24.60
N SER A 685 5.30 -38.12 23.96
CA SER A 685 4.13 -38.91 24.34
C SER A 685 4.33 -40.42 24.24
N ASN A 686 5.30 -40.89 23.43
CA ASN A 686 5.63 -42.30 23.25
C ASN A 686 6.86 -42.76 24.06
N LEU A 687 7.37 -41.96 25.01
CA LEU A 687 8.57 -42.30 25.79
C LEU A 687 8.47 -43.67 26.47
N LYS A 688 7.36 -43.94 27.17
CA LYS A 688 7.13 -45.23 27.84
C LYS A 688 7.27 -46.40 26.87
N ALA A 689 6.60 -46.32 25.73
CA ALA A 689 6.63 -47.37 24.71
C ALA A 689 8.06 -47.56 24.16
N SER A 690 8.80 -46.47 23.96
CA SER A 690 10.19 -46.54 23.50
C SER A 690 11.12 -47.24 24.51
N VAL A 691 10.98 -46.92 25.80
CA VAL A 691 11.76 -47.55 26.88
C VAL A 691 11.41 -49.04 26.98
N GLU A 692 10.12 -49.37 26.93
CA GLU A 692 9.64 -50.76 26.96
C GLU A 692 10.18 -51.58 25.77
N GLU A 693 10.08 -51.05 24.55
CA GLU A 693 10.62 -51.68 23.34
C GLU A 693 12.13 -51.90 23.44
N THR A 694 12.86 -50.91 23.96
CA THR A 694 14.31 -51.00 24.13
C THR A 694 14.71 -52.08 25.13
N LEU A 695 14.02 -52.17 26.27
CA LEU A 695 14.23 -53.22 27.27
C LEU A 695 13.94 -54.61 26.71
N GLN A 696 12.85 -54.75 25.94
CA GLN A 696 12.47 -56.00 25.28
C GLN A 696 13.52 -56.43 24.25
N HIS A 697 13.97 -55.54 23.37
CA HIS A 697 14.99 -55.82 22.36
C HIS A 697 16.34 -56.16 22.99
N ALA A 698 16.75 -55.46 24.05
CA ALA A 698 17.98 -55.77 24.76
C ALA A 698 17.87 -57.04 25.62
N GLY A 699 16.66 -57.47 25.99
CA GLY A 699 16.42 -58.56 26.94
C GLY A 699 16.88 -58.21 28.36
N LEU A 700 16.90 -56.92 28.71
CA LEU A 700 17.33 -56.41 30.01
C LEU A 700 16.15 -56.34 30.98
N HIS A 701 16.35 -56.78 32.22
CA HIS A 701 15.31 -56.60 33.25
C HIS A 701 15.19 -55.12 33.62
N ALA A 702 13.97 -54.58 33.68
CA ALA A 702 13.74 -53.15 33.86
C ALA A 702 14.39 -52.58 35.13
N SER A 703 14.40 -53.34 36.22
CA SER A 703 15.04 -52.94 37.49
C SER A 703 16.57 -52.74 37.41
N SER A 704 17.20 -53.18 36.32
CA SER A 704 18.62 -52.93 36.03
C SER A 704 18.86 -51.60 35.31
N LEU A 705 17.83 -50.95 34.77
CA LEU A 705 17.91 -49.64 34.14
C LEU A 705 17.52 -48.55 35.13
N LYS A 706 18.37 -47.52 35.25
CA LYS A 706 18.08 -46.27 35.95
C LYS A 706 18.05 -45.13 34.94
N LEU A 707 16.94 -44.41 34.87
CA LEU A 707 16.80 -43.23 34.01
C LEU A 707 17.03 -41.97 34.84
N GLU A 708 17.87 -41.08 34.34
CA GLU A 708 18.27 -39.85 35.03
C GLU A 708 17.59 -38.66 34.36
N VAL A 709 16.97 -37.82 35.19
CA VAL A 709 16.19 -36.65 34.79
C VAL A 709 16.72 -35.42 35.53
N THR A 710 16.99 -34.31 34.84
CA THR A 710 17.54 -33.12 35.52
C THR A 710 16.48 -32.42 36.38
N GLU A 711 16.93 -31.73 37.44
CA GLU A 711 16.04 -30.92 38.30
C GLU A 711 15.18 -29.93 37.51
N SER A 712 15.76 -29.25 36.51
CA SER A 712 15.02 -28.27 35.71
C SER A 712 13.92 -28.92 34.87
N MET A 713 14.15 -30.13 34.35
CA MET A 713 13.19 -30.84 33.52
C MET A 713 11.93 -31.24 34.29
N VAL A 714 12.08 -31.64 35.56
CA VAL A 714 10.95 -32.05 36.39
C VAL A 714 10.15 -30.86 36.96
N MET A 715 10.65 -29.63 36.79
CA MET A 715 10.05 -28.41 37.34
C MET A 715 9.27 -27.56 36.33
N ASP A 716 9.33 -27.85 35.03
CA ASP A 716 8.65 -27.06 33.98
C ASP A 716 7.12 -27.25 33.99
N ASP A 717 6.62 -28.49 33.99
CA ASP A 717 5.19 -28.84 34.13
C ASP A 717 5.02 -30.00 35.11
N ILE A 718 4.71 -29.67 36.36
CA ILE A 718 4.73 -30.61 37.49
C ILE A 718 3.70 -31.73 37.33
N GLN A 719 2.48 -31.43 36.86
CA GLN A 719 1.40 -32.43 36.79
C GLN A 719 1.66 -33.45 35.68
N ASP A 720 2.08 -32.97 34.51
CA ASP A 720 2.44 -33.85 33.39
C ASP A 720 3.73 -34.63 33.69
N THR A 721 4.67 -34.04 34.42
CA THR A 721 5.89 -34.72 34.89
C THR A 721 5.57 -35.87 35.84
N ILE A 722 4.74 -35.65 36.87
CA ILE A 722 4.32 -36.70 37.81
C ILE A 722 3.68 -37.86 37.05
N LYS A 723 2.82 -37.56 36.07
CA LYS A 723 2.19 -38.58 35.23
C LYS A 723 3.22 -39.39 34.45
N THR A 724 4.14 -38.73 33.75
CA THR A 724 5.19 -39.39 32.96
C THR A 724 6.13 -40.24 33.82
N LEU A 725 6.54 -39.75 34.99
CA LEU A 725 7.38 -40.51 35.92
C LEU A 725 6.63 -41.75 36.44
N ASN A 726 5.35 -41.63 36.81
CA ASN A 726 4.54 -42.77 37.21
C ASN A 726 4.39 -43.79 36.07
N ASP A 727 4.15 -43.33 34.84
CA ASP A 727 4.06 -44.17 33.65
C ASP A 727 5.34 -44.97 33.42
N LEU A 728 6.51 -44.35 33.60
CA LEU A 728 7.80 -45.06 33.55
C LEU A 728 7.95 -46.05 34.71
N LYS A 729 7.55 -45.70 35.94
CA LYS A 729 7.62 -46.62 37.10
C LYS A 729 6.77 -47.87 36.91
N THR A 730 5.69 -47.83 36.12
CA THR A 730 4.94 -49.06 35.80
C THR A 730 5.75 -50.11 35.04
N LEU A 731 6.87 -49.72 34.41
CA LEU A 731 7.80 -50.64 33.75
C LEU A 731 8.79 -51.28 34.73
N ASP A 732 8.81 -50.90 36.01
CA ASP A 732 9.80 -51.34 37.02
C ASP A 732 11.24 -50.82 36.78
N VAL A 733 11.39 -49.71 36.04
CA VAL A 733 12.67 -48.99 35.93
C VAL A 733 12.92 -48.13 37.17
N LYS A 734 14.20 -47.85 37.45
CA LYS A 734 14.58 -46.89 38.49
C LYS A 734 14.64 -45.47 37.93
N LEU A 735 14.29 -44.48 38.74
CA LEU A 735 14.33 -43.07 38.36
C LEU A 735 15.23 -42.28 39.30
N SER A 736 16.03 -41.37 38.74
CA SER A 736 16.96 -40.52 39.49
C SER A 736 16.83 -39.07 39.09
N ILE A 737 16.86 -38.16 40.05
CA ILE A 737 16.97 -36.73 39.77
C ILE A 737 18.44 -36.34 39.76
N ASP A 738 18.87 -35.71 38.66
CA ASP A 738 20.23 -35.23 38.43
C ASP A 738 20.37 -33.71 38.61
N ASP A 739 21.61 -33.25 38.80
CA ASP A 739 22.00 -31.85 39.01
C ASP A 739 21.31 -31.14 40.19
N PHE A 740 20.89 -31.89 41.22
CA PHE A 740 20.04 -31.36 42.30
C PHE A 740 20.76 -30.30 43.15
N GLY A 741 20.10 -29.16 43.33
CA GLY A 741 20.54 -28.03 44.17
C GLY A 741 21.08 -26.84 43.37
N THR A 742 21.16 -26.94 42.04
CA THR A 742 21.61 -25.85 41.17
C THR A 742 20.49 -24.89 40.74
N GLY A 743 19.22 -25.26 40.98
CA GLY A 743 18.02 -24.48 40.63
C GLY A 743 17.16 -24.02 41.81
N TYR A 744 15.98 -23.44 41.51
CA TYR A 744 14.97 -23.04 42.50
C TYR A 744 14.03 -24.23 42.78
N SER A 745 14.49 -25.19 43.58
CA SER A 745 13.64 -26.32 43.97
C SER A 745 12.42 -25.86 44.78
N SER A 746 11.21 -26.09 44.25
CA SER A 746 9.98 -26.08 45.03
C SER A 746 9.89 -27.41 45.80
N LEU A 747 10.49 -27.43 46.99
CA LEU A 747 10.54 -28.60 47.90
C LEU A 747 9.18 -29.26 48.14
N SER A 748 8.07 -28.54 47.91
CA SER A 748 6.71 -29.05 48.06
C SER A 748 6.37 -30.20 47.13
N TYR A 749 6.99 -30.29 45.95
CA TYR A 749 6.63 -31.29 44.93
C TYR A 749 7.59 -32.48 44.86
N LEU A 750 8.78 -32.35 45.46
CA LEU A 750 9.76 -33.44 45.49
C LEU A 750 9.21 -34.69 46.21
N ASN A 751 8.35 -34.50 47.21
CA ASN A 751 7.65 -35.58 47.91
C ASN A 751 6.64 -36.33 47.03
N ASP A 752 6.15 -35.70 45.96
CA ASP A 752 5.15 -36.29 45.05
C ASP A 752 5.80 -37.00 43.84
N PHE A 753 7.11 -36.82 43.63
CA PHE A 753 7.83 -37.47 42.53
C PHE A 753 8.21 -38.92 42.88
N PRO A 754 7.83 -39.91 42.05
CA PRO A 754 8.10 -41.32 42.32
C PRO A 754 9.53 -41.72 41.92
N VAL A 755 10.53 -41.02 42.48
CA VAL A 755 11.95 -41.20 42.18
C VAL A 755 12.67 -41.98 43.28
N ASP A 756 13.68 -42.75 42.90
CA ASP A 756 14.41 -43.65 43.80
C ASP A 756 15.73 -43.07 44.29
N THR A 757 16.29 -42.09 43.56
CA THR A 757 17.64 -41.60 43.78
C THR A 757 17.75 -40.10 43.55
N LEU A 758 18.55 -39.43 44.38
CA LEU A 758 18.90 -38.04 44.24
C LEU A 758 20.42 -37.90 44.03
N LYS A 759 20.84 -37.24 42.95
CA LYS A 759 22.26 -37.01 42.66
C LYS A 759 22.67 -35.61 43.10
N ILE A 760 23.73 -35.52 43.92
CA ILE A 760 24.32 -34.26 44.35
C ILE A 760 25.29 -33.80 43.25
N ASP A 761 25.00 -32.63 42.67
CA ASP A 761 25.83 -32.05 41.61
C ASP A 761 27.29 -31.85 42.03
N ARG A 762 28.20 -32.08 41.07
CA ARG A 762 29.65 -31.93 41.24
C ARG A 762 30.03 -30.53 41.74
N SER A 763 29.30 -29.47 41.42
CA SER A 763 29.65 -28.12 41.87
C SER A 763 29.55 -27.95 43.40
N PHE A 764 28.78 -28.80 44.08
CA PHE A 764 28.71 -28.85 45.54
C PHE A 764 29.77 -29.78 46.13
N VAL A 765 29.97 -30.95 45.52
CA VAL A 765 30.98 -31.94 45.97
C VAL A 765 32.40 -31.39 45.84
N SER A 766 32.70 -30.72 44.73
CA SER A 766 34.02 -30.09 44.49
C SER A 766 34.38 -29.01 45.51
N LYS A 767 33.38 -28.37 46.14
CA LYS A 767 33.57 -27.32 47.15
C LYS A 767 33.71 -27.88 48.57
N ILE A 768 33.54 -29.18 48.78
CA ILE A 768 33.68 -29.80 50.10
C ILE A 768 35.11 -29.58 50.62
N THR A 769 35.21 -28.86 51.74
CA THR A 769 36.44 -28.66 52.51
C THR A 769 36.18 -29.01 53.98
N THR A 770 37.19 -28.89 54.84
CA THR A 770 37.04 -29.06 56.29
C THR A 770 36.29 -27.91 56.97
N ALA A 771 35.91 -26.85 56.25
CA ALA A 771 35.14 -25.73 56.79
C ALA A 771 33.63 -26.00 56.76
N ASP A 772 32.94 -25.78 57.89
CA ASP A 772 31.51 -26.11 58.08
C ASP A 772 30.57 -25.50 57.02
N ASN A 773 30.84 -24.27 56.56
CA ASN A 773 30.01 -23.61 55.55
C ASN A 773 29.98 -24.33 54.19
N SER A 774 31.04 -25.08 53.85
CA SER A 774 31.11 -25.83 52.60
C SER A 774 30.33 -27.16 52.64
N LEU A 775 29.95 -27.62 53.83
CA LEU A 775 29.21 -28.88 54.05
C LEU A 775 27.70 -28.68 54.15
N ALA A 776 27.23 -27.43 54.25
CA ALA A 776 25.82 -27.13 54.50
C ALA A 776 24.89 -27.70 53.42
N ILE A 777 25.23 -27.51 52.14
CA ILE A 777 24.39 -27.97 51.02
C ILE A 777 24.42 -29.50 50.88
N PRO A 778 25.59 -30.17 50.76
CA PRO A 778 25.61 -31.64 50.71
C PRO A 778 24.89 -32.30 51.91
N ARG A 779 25.07 -31.77 53.12
CA ARG A 779 24.38 -32.30 54.32
C ARG A 779 22.87 -32.12 54.25
N ALA A 780 22.39 -30.98 53.75
CA ALA A 780 20.96 -30.73 53.59
C ALA A 780 20.33 -31.64 52.53
N VAL A 781 21.02 -31.86 51.40
CA VAL A 781 20.54 -32.75 50.32
C VAL A 781 20.48 -34.21 50.81
N ILE A 782 21.52 -34.68 51.52
CA ILE A 782 21.53 -36.03 52.10
C ILE A 782 20.37 -36.23 53.08
N ALA A 783 20.22 -35.29 54.03
CA ALA A 783 19.13 -35.35 55.00
C ALA A 783 17.75 -35.32 54.33
N LEU A 784 17.59 -34.54 53.25
CA LEU A 784 16.35 -34.46 52.49
C LEU A 784 16.01 -35.78 51.82
N GLY A 785 16.93 -36.38 51.07
CA GLY A 785 16.68 -37.65 50.38
C GLY A 785 16.34 -38.78 51.36
N HIS A 786 17.06 -38.88 52.49
CA HIS A 786 16.74 -39.86 53.53
C HIS A 786 15.33 -39.68 54.11
N ASN A 787 14.90 -38.44 54.36
CA ASN A 787 13.55 -38.16 54.86
C ASN A 787 12.45 -38.50 53.84
N LEU A 788 12.77 -38.53 52.55
CA LEU A 788 11.87 -38.91 51.46
C LEU A 788 12.03 -40.39 51.04
N GLY A 789 12.91 -41.15 51.70
CA GLY A 789 13.17 -42.56 51.38
C GLY A 789 13.93 -42.79 50.07
N MET A 790 14.71 -41.80 49.63
CA MET A 790 15.52 -41.86 48.40
C MET A 790 16.99 -42.14 48.73
N ASP A 791 17.65 -42.91 47.87
CA ASP A 791 19.11 -43.11 47.94
C ASP A 791 19.85 -41.86 47.42
N ILE A 792 21.05 -41.58 47.94
CA ILE A 792 21.89 -40.46 47.49
C ILE A 792 23.09 -40.94 46.69
N VAL A 793 23.38 -40.26 45.58
CA VAL A 793 24.62 -40.43 44.81
C VAL A 793 25.38 -39.09 44.79
N ALA A 794 26.61 -39.07 45.27
CA ALA A 794 27.46 -37.88 45.17
C ALA A 794 28.33 -37.90 43.90
N GLU A 795 28.23 -36.85 43.08
CA GLU A 795 28.98 -36.76 41.83
C GLU A 795 30.29 -35.98 41.93
N GLY A 796 31.28 -36.38 41.14
CA GLY A 796 32.53 -35.64 41.02
C GLY A 796 33.41 -35.72 42.26
N ILE A 797 33.42 -36.86 42.95
CA ILE A 797 34.41 -37.15 44.00
C ILE A 797 35.80 -37.26 43.35
N GLU A 798 36.71 -36.36 43.70
CA GLU A 798 38.05 -36.26 43.10
C GLU A 798 39.17 -36.66 44.06
N ASN A 799 38.92 -36.62 45.37
CA ASN A 799 39.94 -36.94 46.39
C ASN A 799 39.37 -37.71 47.59
N ILE A 800 40.29 -38.31 48.37
CA ILE A 800 39.97 -39.13 49.54
C ILE A 800 39.26 -38.36 50.66
N SER A 801 39.54 -37.07 50.81
CA SER A 801 38.90 -36.22 51.83
C SER A 801 37.40 -36.08 51.56
N GLN A 802 37.03 -35.78 50.31
CA GLN A 802 35.63 -35.73 49.87
C GLN A 802 34.92 -37.07 50.10
N PHE A 803 35.57 -38.18 49.74
CA PHE A 803 35.05 -39.53 49.97
C PHE A 803 34.74 -39.79 51.45
N GLN A 804 35.71 -39.53 52.34
CA GLN A 804 35.55 -39.76 53.79
C GLN A 804 34.46 -38.88 54.40
N ILE A 805 34.39 -37.61 53.98
CA ILE A 805 33.37 -36.68 54.46
C ILE A 805 31.97 -37.15 54.02
N LEU A 806 31.78 -37.48 52.75
CA LEU A 806 30.49 -37.95 52.22
C LEU A 806 30.06 -39.27 52.87
N LYS A 807 31.01 -40.20 53.09
CA LYS A 807 30.75 -41.43 53.85
C LYS A 807 30.30 -41.15 55.28
N THR A 808 30.97 -40.21 55.97
CA THR A 808 30.62 -39.82 57.36
C THR A 808 29.25 -39.14 57.43
N LEU A 809 28.87 -38.40 56.39
CA LEU A 809 27.55 -37.78 56.27
C LEU A 809 26.44 -38.79 55.95
N GLY A 810 26.78 -40.05 55.68
CA GLY A 810 25.82 -41.13 55.43
C GLY A 810 25.35 -41.24 53.98
N CYS A 811 26.07 -40.67 53.02
CA CYS A 811 25.76 -40.82 51.59
C CYS A 811 25.97 -42.28 51.14
N GLU A 812 25.00 -42.87 50.43
CA GLU A 812 25.01 -44.29 50.03
C GLU A 812 26.01 -44.56 48.92
N TYR A 813 26.01 -43.74 47.87
CA TYR A 813 26.77 -43.99 46.64
C TYR A 813 27.62 -42.78 46.22
N GLY A 814 28.69 -43.05 45.48
CA GLY A 814 29.53 -42.00 44.90
C GLY A 814 30.10 -42.37 43.56
N GLN A 815 30.31 -41.35 42.74
CA GLN A 815 30.99 -41.43 41.46
C GLN A 815 31.95 -40.25 41.25
N GLY A 816 33.03 -40.46 40.51
CA GLY A 816 34.02 -39.41 40.27
C GLY A 816 35.40 -39.93 39.93
N PHE A 817 36.31 -39.01 39.62
CA PHE A 817 37.67 -39.32 39.17
C PHE A 817 38.55 -39.96 40.26
N PHE A 818 38.15 -39.85 41.53
CA PHE A 818 38.78 -40.58 42.63
C PHE A 818 38.71 -42.10 42.42
N PHE A 819 37.60 -42.61 41.88
CA PHE A 819 37.44 -44.04 41.61
C PHE A 819 37.96 -44.40 40.22
N SER A 820 37.42 -43.72 39.20
CA SER A 820 37.84 -43.88 37.81
C SER A 820 37.30 -42.72 36.97
N LYS A 821 38.06 -42.36 35.93
CA LYS A 821 37.51 -41.59 34.81
C LYS A 821 36.50 -42.46 34.03
N PRO A 822 35.60 -41.86 33.23
CA PRO A 822 34.75 -42.61 32.32
C PRO A 822 35.58 -43.54 31.42
N LEU A 823 35.20 -44.81 31.38
CA LEU A 823 35.95 -45.89 30.75
C LEU A 823 35.37 -46.24 29.38
N SER A 824 36.21 -46.67 28.44
CA SER A 824 35.73 -47.31 27.22
C SER A 824 34.98 -48.61 27.54
N LYS A 825 34.26 -49.16 26.57
CA LYS A 825 33.59 -50.46 26.72
C LYS A 825 34.58 -51.56 27.14
N GLU A 826 35.76 -51.56 26.52
CA GLU A 826 36.82 -52.54 26.75
C GLU A 826 37.41 -52.38 28.16
N ASP A 827 37.72 -51.15 28.56
CA ASP A 827 38.27 -50.86 29.89
C ASP A 827 37.25 -51.13 31.00
N ALA A 828 35.97 -50.80 30.77
CA ALA A 828 34.90 -51.10 31.72
C ALA A 828 34.72 -52.61 31.90
N THR A 829 34.88 -53.41 30.83
CA THR A 829 34.83 -54.88 30.89
C THR A 829 35.94 -55.43 31.79
N LEU A 830 37.17 -54.94 31.62
CA LEU A 830 38.32 -55.31 32.47
C LEU A 830 38.13 -54.83 33.91
N PHE A 831 37.55 -53.64 34.08
CA PHE A 831 37.26 -53.06 35.39
C PHE A 831 36.25 -53.92 36.16
N ILE A 832 35.17 -54.36 35.50
CA ILE A 832 34.17 -55.27 36.08
C ILE A 832 34.83 -56.57 36.54
N GLN A 833 35.65 -57.22 35.71
CA GLN A 833 36.31 -58.48 36.07
C GLN A 833 37.15 -58.35 37.34
N LYS A 834 37.75 -57.18 37.57
CA LYS A 834 38.56 -56.90 38.76
C LYS A 834 37.72 -56.58 40.01
N TRP A 835 36.56 -55.92 39.87
CA TRP A 835 35.84 -55.31 40.99
C TRP A 835 34.42 -55.84 41.25
N ASN A 836 33.88 -56.74 40.42
CA ASN A 836 32.50 -57.27 40.56
C ASN A 836 32.22 -57.90 41.94
N ASN A 837 33.23 -58.48 42.59
CA ASN A 837 33.11 -59.11 43.93
C ASN A 837 34.17 -58.65 44.94
N HIS A 838 34.92 -57.59 44.62
CA HIS A 838 35.97 -57.07 45.49
C HIS A 838 35.60 -55.66 45.95
N PRO A 839 35.59 -55.38 47.27
CA PRO A 839 35.37 -54.03 47.76
C PRO A 839 36.52 -53.14 47.29
N PHE A 840 36.19 -51.93 46.87
CA PHE A 840 37.13 -50.86 46.62
C PHE A 840 37.93 -50.60 47.91
N ASP A 841 39.24 -50.85 47.83
CA ASP A 841 40.18 -50.53 48.90
C ASP A 841 40.86 -49.18 48.58
N PRO A 842 40.58 -48.10 49.35
CA PRO A 842 41.17 -46.79 49.14
C PRO A 842 42.71 -46.78 49.18
N ASP A 843 43.33 -47.68 49.95
CA ASP A 843 44.77 -47.73 50.16
C ASP A 843 45.50 -48.45 48.99
N LEU A 844 44.82 -49.38 48.33
CA LEU A 844 45.32 -50.11 47.15
C LEU A 844 45.39 -49.23 45.89
N PHE A 845 44.57 -48.18 45.80
CA PHE A 845 44.57 -47.25 44.65
C PHE A 845 45.50 -46.06 44.82
N ALA A 846 45.73 -45.59 46.05
CA ALA A 846 46.68 -44.50 46.34
C ALA A 846 48.12 -44.81 45.87
N THR A 847 48.45 -46.09 45.66
CA THR A 847 49.76 -46.54 45.19
C THR A 847 49.84 -46.76 43.66
N THR A 848 48.72 -46.91 42.96
CA THR A 848 48.69 -47.14 41.49
C THR A 848 48.46 -45.89 40.64
N THR A 849 48.23 -44.73 41.26
CA THR A 849 48.08 -43.44 40.55
C THR A 849 49.13 -42.43 41.02
N LYS A 850 50.40 -42.72 40.75
CA LYS A 850 51.35 -41.65 40.37
C LYS A 850 51.57 -41.76 38.86
N PRO A 851 51.59 -40.63 38.15
CA PRO A 851 51.57 -40.60 36.67
C PRO A 851 52.73 -41.34 36.04
#